data_AF-A0A1X3DA17-F1
#
_entry.id   AF-A0A1X3DA17-F1
#
_cell.length_a   1.000
_cell.length_b   1.000
_cell.length_c   1.000
_cell.angle_alpha   90.00
_cell.angle_beta   90.00
_cell.angle_gamma   90.00
#
_symmetry.space_group_name_H-M   'P 1'
#
loop_
_entity.id
_entity.type
_entity.pdbx_description
1 polymer ?
#
loop_
_entity_poly.entity_id
_entity_poly.type
_entity_poly.pdbx_seq_one_letter_code
_entity_poly.pdbx_strand_id
1 'polypeptide(L)'
;MSVSKLISEGRKLLDAGKYDEAIKKLNKALKNIPDKTKDIQNQVDALFWLGQCYFKQAIKTSDARQADERFDQAIKQFKESLNLAEKLDGQDGIQEQVYAQHWLGHCYMEQAIKASDARQADQRFEQAIKQFKESLNLAGKLDGQDGIQQHVYAQYWLGRCYMQQAIKTSDARQADERFDQAIKQFKESLNLAGKLDGQDGIQQHVYAQYWLGRCLLEKNKKPQTVKQNRSNIQEYFRQAEILCKKLQDKTSKEKAITAIRRYKKELDFLAEDYNAYFNLKRKDIKKHLKLNTNLKEPIASILAVLSIAPVEFNKPLAHYTSPFVCEKLLGIKQKEENQSVVSPSKMRMNSSTYMNDPYEGKSLLDFLDIQENSLENKTEFSPHNAFFSCFSTRVNDLNQFRLYGKVNNIEASGCCLVFNKRGNWVKEPDISVSYQRLNDKNSLDNQETIKDTAAIQRPSEDLPLYQVAYIFYRDEYTEQDKYNVLPKRGEKFGICLKPISDNTKWHEVRQKQFKNALTALHKHFQQNNKTAKQQQTNQSALEYIRYLFKDYAFRDEEEFRLLQIEELGSEKVQYCHETNSAYVEYADICNKLDEVILGTNYERAGGEQKVEAFRYLLKKKLPHIKVSHSSLPINAALPARKP
;
A
#
# COMPACT_ATOMS: atom_id res chain seq x y z
N MET A 1 -1.18 29.08 -32.79
CA MET A 1 -1.99 28.39 -31.76
C MET A 1 -2.30 29.39 -30.67
N SER A 2 -3.57 29.57 -30.29
CA SER A 2 -3.96 30.48 -29.21
C SER A 2 -3.43 30.00 -27.85
N VAL A 3 -3.26 30.94 -26.90
CA VAL A 3 -2.79 30.67 -25.53
C VAL A 3 -3.71 29.67 -24.83
N SER A 4 -5.02 29.87 -24.86
CA SER A 4 -5.99 28.97 -24.21
C SER A 4 -5.96 27.54 -24.78
N LYS A 5 -5.65 27.37 -26.08
CA LYS A 5 -5.45 26.03 -26.67
C LYS A 5 -4.20 25.35 -26.12
N LEU A 6 -3.10 26.10 -25.94
CA LEU A 6 -1.88 25.57 -25.31
C LEU A 6 -2.13 25.15 -23.85
N ILE A 7 -2.91 25.93 -23.10
CA ILE A 7 -3.28 25.60 -21.72
C ILE A 7 -4.12 24.32 -21.68
N SER A 8 -5.15 24.23 -22.53
CA SER A 8 -6.00 23.03 -22.65
C SER A 8 -5.19 21.79 -23.03
N GLU A 9 -4.26 21.88 -23.98
CA GLU A 9 -3.33 20.79 -24.31
C GLU A 9 -2.45 20.40 -23.12
N GLY A 10 -1.93 21.39 -22.39
CA GLY A 10 -1.14 21.16 -21.17
C GLY A 10 -1.92 20.38 -20.11
N ARG A 11 -3.18 20.76 -19.87
CA ARG A 11 -4.08 20.05 -18.94
C ARG A 11 -4.32 18.60 -19.37
N LYS A 12 -4.61 18.35 -20.66
CA LYS A 12 -4.79 16.99 -21.19
C LYS A 12 -3.55 16.12 -21.01
N LEU A 13 -2.35 16.70 -21.20
CA LEU A 13 -1.08 15.99 -20.96
C LEU A 13 -0.87 15.68 -19.48
N LEU A 14 -1.23 16.59 -18.58
CA LEU A 14 -1.21 16.34 -17.13
C LEU A 14 -2.16 15.19 -16.76
N ASP A 15 -3.38 15.18 -17.29
CA ASP A 15 -4.37 14.13 -17.05
C ASP A 15 -3.88 12.77 -17.58
N ALA A 16 -3.14 12.77 -18.69
CA ALA A 16 -2.45 11.60 -19.24
C ALA A 16 -1.16 11.20 -18.49
N GLY A 17 -0.77 11.93 -17.43
CA GLY A 17 0.43 11.66 -16.64
C GLY A 17 1.75 12.08 -17.30
N LYS A 18 1.71 12.83 -18.41
CA LYS A 18 2.88 13.30 -19.17
C LYS A 18 3.35 14.68 -18.68
N TYR A 19 3.84 14.74 -17.45
CA TYR A 19 4.10 16.00 -16.75
C TYR A 19 5.15 16.89 -17.44
N ASP A 20 6.25 16.35 -17.93
CA ASP A 20 7.29 17.17 -18.58
C ASP A 20 6.82 17.78 -19.89
N GLU A 21 6.00 17.05 -20.66
CA GLU A 21 5.36 17.56 -21.87
C GLU A 21 4.33 18.65 -21.52
N ALA A 22 3.53 18.43 -20.47
CA ALA A 22 2.58 19.41 -19.95
C ALA A 22 3.29 20.71 -19.52
N ILE A 23 4.39 20.60 -18.76
CA ILE A 23 5.20 21.74 -18.32
C ILE A 23 5.76 22.52 -19.51
N LYS A 24 6.31 21.83 -20.52
CA LYS A 24 6.81 22.49 -21.74
C LYS A 24 5.70 23.27 -22.46
N LYS A 25 4.50 22.66 -22.56
CA LYS A 25 3.34 23.29 -23.21
C LYS A 25 2.81 24.49 -22.44
N LEU A 26 2.68 24.40 -21.12
CA LEU A 26 2.19 25.49 -20.28
C LEU A 26 3.19 26.65 -20.22
N ASN A 27 4.49 26.38 -20.16
CA ASN A 27 5.52 27.42 -20.30
C ASN A 27 5.46 28.12 -21.67
N LYS A 28 5.17 27.36 -22.74
CA LYS A 28 4.94 27.94 -24.07
C LYS A 28 3.69 28.80 -24.09
N ALA A 29 2.63 28.43 -23.37
CA ALA A 29 1.45 29.25 -23.21
C ALA A 29 1.80 30.61 -22.58
N LEU A 30 2.48 30.59 -21.43
CA LEU A 30 2.92 31.82 -20.71
C LEU A 30 3.81 32.74 -21.54
N LYS A 31 4.69 32.17 -22.39
CA LYS A 31 5.55 32.96 -23.29
C LYS A 31 4.78 33.60 -24.44
N ASN A 32 3.71 32.95 -24.89
CA ASN A 32 2.92 33.39 -26.04
C ASN A 32 1.78 34.35 -25.68
N ILE A 33 1.68 34.78 -24.42
CA ILE A 33 0.71 35.77 -23.98
C ILE A 33 1.12 37.14 -24.55
N PRO A 34 0.34 37.74 -25.46
CA PRO A 34 0.75 38.94 -26.19
C PRO A 34 0.94 40.16 -25.29
N ASP A 35 0.08 40.31 -24.27
CA ASP A 35 0.17 41.37 -23.27
C ASP A 35 -0.16 40.79 -21.88
N LYS A 36 0.89 40.57 -21.09
CA LYS A 36 0.78 40.05 -19.71
C LYS A 36 0.13 41.04 -18.74
N THR A 37 -0.07 42.29 -19.11
CA THR A 37 -0.78 43.26 -18.27
C THR A 37 -2.29 43.21 -18.50
N LYS A 38 -2.74 42.68 -19.65
CA LYS A 38 -4.16 42.61 -20.02
C LYS A 38 -4.75 41.21 -19.92
N ASP A 39 -3.95 40.17 -20.14
CA ASP A 39 -4.41 38.78 -20.11
C ASP A 39 -4.00 38.09 -18.80
N ILE A 40 -4.55 38.59 -17.69
CA ILE A 40 -4.25 38.10 -16.33
C ILE A 40 -4.83 36.70 -16.14
N GLN A 41 -6.05 36.43 -16.63
CA GLN A 41 -6.70 35.13 -16.46
C GLN A 41 -5.90 33.98 -17.09
N ASN A 42 -5.46 34.09 -18.36
CA ASN A 42 -4.67 33.01 -18.96
C ASN A 42 -3.31 32.82 -18.26
N GLN A 43 -2.76 33.85 -17.60
CA GLN A 43 -1.58 33.70 -16.76
C GLN A 43 -1.87 32.91 -15.49
N VAL A 44 -2.95 33.26 -14.78
CA VAL A 44 -3.43 32.54 -13.60
C VAL A 44 -3.63 31.06 -13.94
N ASP A 45 -4.41 30.76 -14.99
CA ASP A 45 -4.67 29.39 -15.43
C ASP A 45 -3.37 28.62 -15.74
N ALA A 46 -2.46 29.22 -16.52
CA ALA A 46 -1.24 28.54 -16.92
C ALA A 46 -0.30 28.29 -15.72
N LEU A 47 -0.17 29.24 -14.80
CA LEU A 47 0.61 29.09 -13.56
C LEU A 47 -0.01 28.05 -12.63
N PHE A 48 -1.33 28.06 -12.47
CA PHE A 48 -2.06 27.07 -11.70
C PHE A 48 -1.80 25.65 -12.20
N TRP A 49 -1.95 25.41 -13.51
CA TRP A 49 -1.68 24.09 -14.11
C TRP A 49 -0.20 23.71 -14.08
N LEU A 50 0.73 24.67 -14.11
CA LEU A 50 2.15 24.40 -13.88
C LEU A 50 2.41 23.95 -12.44
N GLY A 51 1.81 24.64 -11.47
CA GLY A 51 1.88 24.26 -10.06
C GLY A 51 1.38 22.82 -9.84
N GLN A 52 0.27 22.47 -10.49
CA GLN A 52 -0.28 21.11 -10.48
C GLN A 52 0.68 20.07 -11.08
N CYS A 53 1.34 20.38 -12.21
CA CYS A 53 2.33 19.49 -12.80
C CYS A 53 3.44 19.16 -11.80
N TYR A 54 4.04 20.19 -11.21
CA TYR A 54 5.13 20.02 -10.24
C TYR A 54 4.68 19.32 -8.97
N PHE A 55 3.49 19.63 -8.46
CA PHE A 55 2.90 18.94 -7.32
C PHE A 55 2.73 17.43 -7.60
N LYS A 56 2.18 17.06 -8.76
CA LYS A 56 2.03 15.64 -9.13
C LYS A 56 3.38 14.93 -9.31
N GLN A 57 4.39 15.60 -9.86
CA GLN A 57 5.76 15.08 -9.90
C GLN A 57 6.33 14.86 -8.50
N ALA A 58 6.14 15.81 -7.58
CA ALA A 58 6.59 15.72 -6.19
C ALA A 58 5.93 14.57 -5.42
N ILE A 59 4.66 14.28 -5.70
CA ILE A 59 3.95 13.15 -5.10
C ILE A 59 4.51 11.82 -5.60
N LYS A 60 4.80 11.70 -6.90
CA LYS A 60 5.23 10.46 -7.55
C LYS A 60 6.71 10.12 -7.37
N THR A 61 7.58 11.11 -7.25
CA THR A 61 9.02 10.84 -7.15
C THR A 61 9.38 10.16 -5.84
N SER A 62 10.35 9.26 -5.91
CA SER A 62 10.90 8.52 -4.76
C SER A 62 12.18 9.11 -4.19
N ASP A 63 12.79 10.05 -4.91
CA ASP A 63 13.89 10.86 -4.40
C ASP A 63 13.31 11.99 -3.54
N ALA A 64 13.57 11.94 -2.23
CA ALA A 64 13.03 12.89 -1.27
C ALA A 64 13.49 14.33 -1.54
N ARG A 65 14.72 14.52 -2.03
CA ARG A 65 15.25 15.85 -2.36
C ARG A 65 14.56 16.40 -3.60
N GLN A 66 14.43 15.58 -4.64
CA GLN A 66 13.68 15.98 -5.84
C GLN A 66 12.20 16.22 -5.52
N ALA A 67 11.60 15.46 -4.60
CA ALA A 67 10.24 15.70 -4.16
C ALA A 67 10.10 17.09 -3.54
N ASP A 68 10.97 17.42 -2.58
CA ASP A 68 10.96 18.72 -1.92
C ASP A 68 11.23 19.86 -2.93
N GLU A 69 12.21 19.71 -3.83
CA GLU A 69 12.47 20.69 -4.91
C GLU A 69 11.25 20.89 -5.84
N ARG A 70 10.52 19.81 -6.17
CA ARG A 70 9.30 19.88 -6.98
C ARG A 70 8.14 20.51 -6.22
N PHE A 71 8.02 20.28 -4.92
CA PHE A 71 7.05 21.01 -4.09
C PHE A 71 7.37 22.50 -4.03
N ASP A 72 8.64 22.88 -3.88
CA ASP A 72 9.05 24.29 -3.88
C ASP A 72 8.74 24.96 -5.22
N GLN A 73 8.92 24.25 -6.34
CA GLN A 73 8.50 24.71 -7.66
C GLN A 73 6.98 24.89 -7.73
N ALA A 74 6.20 23.93 -7.24
CA ALA A 74 4.74 24.04 -7.20
C ALA A 74 4.29 25.25 -6.37
N ILE A 75 4.84 25.42 -5.17
CA ILE A 75 4.59 26.55 -4.27
C ILE A 75 4.92 27.88 -4.97
N LYS A 76 6.04 27.96 -5.69
CA LYS A 76 6.39 29.16 -6.45
C LYS A 76 5.32 29.50 -7.48
N GLN A 77 4.85 28.53 -8.27
CA GLN A 77 3.83 28.77 -9.28
C GLN A 77 2.49 29.19 -8.65
N PHE A 78 2.06 28.53 -7.56
CA PHE A 78 0.81 28.88 -6.90
C PHE A 78 0.86 30.25 -6.20
N LYS A 79 2.01 30.66 -5.65
CA LYS A 79 2.19 32.03 -5.12
C LYS A 79 2.10 33.08 -6.23
N GLU A 80 2.71 32.82 -7.38
CA GLU A 80 2.63 33.73 -8.53
C GLU A 80 1.20 33.82 -9.07
N SER A 81 0.52 32.67 -9.16
CA SER A 81 -0.90 32.59 -9.52
C SER A 81 -1.78 33.37 -8.55
N LEU A 82 -1.54 33.25 -7.24
CA LEU A 82 -2.28 33.97 -6.20
C LEU A 82 -2.12 35.50 -6.36
N ASN A 83 -0.88 35.97 -6.51
CA ASN A 83 -0.59 37.40 -6.68
C ASN A 83 -1.25 38.02 -7.93
N LEU A 84 -1.48 37.20 -8.97
CA LEU A 84 -2.19 37.63 -10.16
C LEU A 84 -3.71 37.57 -9.97
N ALA A 85 -4.21 36.54 -9.28
CA ALA A 85 -5.63 36.41 -8.94
C ALA A 85 -6.12 37.55 -8.02
N GLU A 86 -5.25 38.11 -7.18
CA GLU A 86 -5.52 39.32 -6.38
C GLU A 86 -5.77 40.58 -7.23
N LYS A 87 -5.37 40.58 -8.51
CA LYS A 87 -5.59 41.69 -9.45
C LYS A 87 -6.82 41.48 -10.32
N LEU A 88 -7.49 40.33 -10.21
CA LEU A 88 -8.74 40.06 -10.88
C LEU A 88 -9.88 40.60 -10.03
N ASP A 89 -10.83 41.27 -10.68
CA ASP A 89 -12.00 41.82 -10.01
C ASP A 89 -13.15 40.80 -9.95
N GLY A 90 -13.99 40.95 -8.93
CA GLY A 90 -15.23 40.19 -8.79
C GLY A 90 -15.06 38.77 -8.23
N GLN A 91 -16.12 37.98 -8.39
CA GLN A 91 -16.25 36.63 -7.83
C GLN A 91 -15.21 35.66 -8.41
N ASP A 92 -14.91 35.76 -9.71
CA ASP A 92 -13.91 34.91 -10.38
C ASP A 92 -12.51 35.11 -9.79
N GLY A 93 -12.11 36.36 -9.52
CA GLY A 93 -10.84 36.67 -8.89
C GLY A 93 -10.72 36.07 -7.48
N ILE A 94 -11.78 36.16 -6.68
CA ILE A 94 -11.84 35.53 -5.35
C ILE A 94 -11.75 34.00 -5.47
N GLN A 95 -12.46 33.41 -6.43
CA GLN A 95 -12.47 31.97 -6.66
C GLN A 95 -11.07 31.44 -7.03
N GLU A 96 -10.33 32.16 -7.87
CA GLU A 96 -8.94 31.81 -8.20
C GLU A 96 -8.00 31.94 -6.99
N GLN A 97 -8.19 32.95 -6.15
CA GLN A 97 -7.45 33.07 -4.89
C GLN A 97 -7.75 31.89 -3.94
N VAL A 98 -9.01 31.45 -3.82
CA VAL A 98 -9.39 30.27 -3.04
C VAL A 98 -8.64 29.04 -3.51
N TYR A 99 -8.59 28.81 -4.83
CA TYR A 99 -7.87 27.68 -5.42
C TYR A 99 -6.37 27.76 -5.18
N ALA A 100 -5.75 28.90 -5.41
CA ALA A 100 -4.30 29.06 -5.20
C ALA A 100 -3.92 28.83 -3.72
N GLN A 101 -4.68 29.41 -2.78
CA GLN A 101 -4.49 29.19 -1.34
C GLN A 101 -4.67 27.72 -0.94
N HIS A 102 -5.70 27.06 -1.48
CA HIS A 102 -5.93 25.64 -1.24
C HIS A 102 -4.73 24.79 -1.66
N TRP A 103 -4.21 25.01 -2.87
CA TRP A 103 -3.08 24.24 -3.39
C TRP A 103 -1.75 24.55 -2.71
N LEU A 104 -1.53 25.81 -2.27
CA LEU A 104 -0.43 26.16 -1.39
C LEU A 104 -0.50 25.38 -0.06
N GLY A 105 -1.67 25.37 0.58
CA GLY A 105 -1.93 24.59 1.78
C GLY A 105 -1.67 23.10 1.57
N HIS A 106 -2.11 22.55 0.44
CA HIS A 106 -1.91 21.14 0.11
C HIS A 106 -0.43 20.79 -0.11
N CYS A 107 0.34 21.66 -0.77
CA CYS A 107 1.79 21.46 -0.94
C CYS A 107 2.49 21.35 0.43
N TYR A 108 2.27 22.32 1.32
CA TYR A 108 2.88 22.30 2.65
C TYR A 108 2.42 21.10 3.49
N MET A 109 1.14 20.73 3.42
CA MET A 109 0.60 19.57 4.15
C MET A 109 1.27 18.27 3.69
N GLU A 110 1.45 18.05 2.38
CA GLU A 110 2.12 16.86 1.85
C GLU A 110 3.62 16.85 2.19
N GLN A 111 4.30 18.00 2.12
CA GLN A 111 5.67 18.14 2.61
C GLN A 111 5.78 17.80 4.10
N ALA A 112 4.78 18.15 4.93
CA ALA A 112 4.73 17.83 6.35
C ALA A 112 4.51 16.32 6.60
N ILE A 113 3.59 15.70 5.85
CA ILE A 113 3.31 14.26 5.95
C ILE A 113 4.55 13.44 5.57
N LYS A 114 5.29 13.87 4.54
CA LYS A 114 6.51 13.21 4.06
C LYS A 114 7.75 13.52 4.90
N ALA A 115 7.75 14.60 5.67
CA ALA A 115 8.88 14.95 6.54
C ALA A 115 9.17 13.84 7.57
N SER A 116 10.46 13.52 7.71
CA SER A 116 10.94 12.59 8.74
C SER A 116 11.29 13.29 10.04
N ASP A 117 11.64 14.58 10.00
CA ASP A 117 11.86 15.40 11.18
C ASP A 117 10.53 15.97 11.70
N ALA A 118 10.24 15.72 12.98
CA ALA A 118 8.97 16.11 13.58
C ALA A 118 8.80 17.63 13.69
N ARG A 119 9.87 18.39 13.92
CA ARG A 119 9.80 19.86 14.04
C ARG A 119 9.56 20.50 12.69
N GLN A 120 10.27 20.05 11.66
CA GLN A 120 10.04 20.50 10.28
C GLN A 120 8.63 20.12 9.80
N ALA A 121 8.15 18.92 10.14
CA ALA A 121 6.78 18.51 9.85
C ALA A 121 5.78 19.48 10.49
N ASP A 122 5.96 19.82 11.77
CA ASP A 122 5.05 20.70 12.48
C ASP A 122 5.01 22.12 11.90
N GLN A 123 6.18 22.70 11.60
CA GLN A 123 6.28 24.00 10.93
C GLN A 123 5.57 24.03 9.57
N ARG A 124 5.73 22.95 8.77
CA ARG A 124 5.04 22.81 7.48
C ARG A 124 3.52 22.67 7.66
N PHE A 125 3.05 21.98 8.71
CA PHE A 125 1.62 21.94 9.05
C PHE A 125 1.08 23.32 9.45
N GLU A 126 1.82 24.10 10.22
CA GLU A 126 1.43 25.48 10.57
C GLU A 126 1.30 26.36 9.33
N GLN A 127 2.22 26.23 8.37
CA GLN A 127 2.13 26.90 7.07
C GLN A 127 0.89 26.47 6.30
N ALA A 128 0.62 25.16 6.23
CA ALA A 128 -0.56 24.62 5.56
C ALA A 128 -1.87 25.15 6.19
N ILE A 129 -1.96 25.13 7.52
CA ILE A 129 -3.10 25.67 8.28
C ILE A 129 -3.33 27.13 7.98
N LYS A 130 -2.26 27.94 7.90
CA LYS A 130 -2.38 29.36 7.51
C LYS A 130 -3.03 29.49 6.13
N GLN A 131 -2.53 28.77 5.12
CA GLN A 131 -3.10 28.88 3.77
C GLN A 131 -4.56 28.39 3.71
N PHE A 132 -4.90 27.31 4.43
CA PHE A 132 -6.29 26.82 4.48
C PHE A 132 -7.24 27.76 5.22
N LYS A 133 -6.78 28.48 6.25
CA LYS A 133 -7.57 29.54 6.89
C LYS A 133 -7.83 30.71 5.95
N GLU A 134 -6.83 31.12 5.19
CA GLU A 134 -6.99 32.18 4.20
C GLU A 134 -7.95 31.74 3.08
N SER A 135 -7.82 30.51 2.59
CA SER A 135 -8.76 29.89 1.63
C SER A 135 -10.19 29.87 2.17
N LEU A 136 -10.38 29.50 3.45
CA LEU A 136 -11.68 29.50 4.12
C LEU A 136 -12.29 30.90 4.21
N ASN A 137 -11.49 31.89 4.61
CA ASN A 137 -11.94 33.29 4.71
C ASN A 137 -12.37 33.85 3.36
N LEU A 138 -11.66 33.50 2.28
CA LEU A 138 -12.01 33.91 0.92
C LEU A 138 -13.28 33.19 0.43
N ALA A 139 -13.40 31.88 0.70
CA ALA A 139 -14.59 31.11 0.34
C ALA A 139 -15.87 31.67 0.99
N GLY A 140 -15.77 32.23 2.20
CA GLY A 140 -16.89 32.91 2.86
C GLY A 140 -17.34 34.23 2.23
N LYS A 141 -16.57 34.77 1.27
CA LYS A 141 -16.94 35.96 0.47
C LYS A 141 -17.60 35.61 -0.86
N LEU A 142 -17.63 34.33 -1.22
CA LEU A 142 -18.26 33.85 -2.43
C LEU A 142 -19.76 33.68 -2.20
N ASP A 143 -20.55 34.05 -3.21
CA ASP A 143 -22.01 33.99 -3.12
C ASP A 143 -22.57 32.68 -3.71
N GLY A 144 -23.80 32.35 -3.34
CA GLY A 144 -24.54 31.24 -3.92
C GLY A 144 -24.02 29.84 -3.55
N GLN A 145 -24.45 28.85 -4.35
CA GLN A 145 -24.10 27.44 -4.11
C GLN A 145 -22.60 27.18 -4.25
N ASP A 146 -21.93 27.83 -5.19
CA ASP A 146 -20.49 27.68 -5.40
C ASP A 146 -19.70 28.17 -4.19
N GLY A 147 -20.10 29.30 -3.59
CA GLY A 147 -19.48 29.80 -2.37
C GLY A 147 -19.66 28.86 -1.17
N ILE A 148 -20.87 28.33 -0.97
CA ILE A 148 -21.12 27.30 0.06
C ILE A 148 -20.23 26.07 -0.20
N GLN A 149 -20.11 25.64 -1.46
CA GLN A 149 -19.32 24.48 -1.82
C GLN A 149 -17.83 24.70 -1.51
N GLN A 150 -17.27 25.84 -1.89
CA GLN A 150 -15.88 26.18 -1.55
C GLN A 150 -15.67 26.26 -0.05
N HIS A 151 -16.64 26.80 0.70
CA HIS A 151 -16.55 26.89 2.15
C HIS A 151 -16.56 25.50 2.80
N VAL A 152 -17.38 24.58 2.31
CA VAL A 152 -17.38 23.17 2.73
C VAL A 152 -16.02 22.50 2.46
N TYR A 153 -15.46 22.71 1.26
CA TYR A 153 -14.15 22.17 0.89
C TYR A 153 -13.02 22.73 1.76
N ALA A 154 -13.00 24.04 2.00
CA ALA A 154 -11.98 24.69 2.83
C ALA A 154 -12.04 24.19 4.28
N GLN A 155 -13.23 24.10 4.87
CA GLN A 155 -13.46 23.50 6.20
C GLN A 155 -12.93 22.06 6.26
N TYR A 156 -13.27 21.26 5.25
CA TYR A 156 -12.83 19.88 5.15
C TYR A 156 -11.29 19.76 5.12
N TRP A 157 -10.60 20.54 4.27
CA TRP A 157 -9.15 20.47 4.15
C TRP A 157 -8.43 21.01 5.38
N LEU A 158 -8.95 22.06 6.01
CA LEU A 158 -8.44 22.55 7.29
C LEU A 158 -8.57 21.49 8.39
N GLY A 159 -9.73 20.83 8.49
CA GLY A 159 -9.95 19.71 9.42
C GLY A 159 -9.01 18.54 9.15
N ARG A 160 -8.81 18.18 7.89
CA ARG A 160 -7.83 17.16 7.46
C ARG A 160 -6.41 17.53 7.88
N CYS A 161 -6.01 18.78 7.72
CA CYS A 161 -4.68 19.26 8.07
C CYS A 161 -4.44 19.13 9.58
N TYR A 162 -5.38 19.61 10.41
CA TYR A 162 -5.31 19.45 11.86
C TYR A 162 -5.26 17.97 12.29
N MET A 163 -6.07 17.10 11.68
CA MET A 163 -6.06 15.68 12.00
C MET A 163 -4.72 15.01 11.65
N GLN A 164 -4.13 15.33 10.49
CA GLN A 164 -2.81 14.80 10.11
C GLN A 164 -1.70 15.32 11.00
N GLN A 165 -1.75 16.61 11.36
CA GLN A 165 -0.83 17.19 12.33
C GLN A 165 -0.95 16.47 13.68
N ALA A 166 -2.15 16.25 14.20
CA ALA A 166 -2.40 15.51 15.44
C ALA A 166 -1.79 14.10 15.42
N ILE A 167 -1.99 13.33 14.34
CA ILE A 167 -1.42 11.98 14.17
C ILE A 167 0.11 11.99 14.19
N LYS A 168 0.74 13.05 13.66
CA LYS A 168 2.20 13.22 13.63
C LYS A 168 2.78 13.77 14.94
N THR A 169 1.94 14.26 15.84
CA THR A 169 2.35 14.90 17.09
C THR A 169 2.65 13.84 18.14
N SER A 170 3.85 13.86 18.71
CA SER A 170 4.22 12.93 19.78
C SER A 170 3.66 13.34 21.15
N ASP A 171 3.47 14.64 21.38
CA ASP A 171 2.87 15.15 22.61
C ASP A 171 1.37 14.89 22.63
N ALA A 172 0.91 14.10 23.61
CA ALA A 172 -0.47 13.65 23.68
C ALA A 172 -1.48 14.79 23.91
N ARG A 173 -1.10 15.85 24.65
CA ARG A 173 -1.99 16.97 24.93
C ARG A 173 -2.17 17.84 23.69
N GLN A 174 -1.06 18.17 23.03
CA GLN A 174 -1.11 18.92 21.76
C GLN A 174 -1.85 18.13 20.68
N ALA A 175 -1.65 16.82 20.61
CA ALA A 175 -2.39 15.96 19.70
C ALA A 175 -3.90 16.02 19.97
N ASP A 176 -4.33 15.96 21.24
CA ASP A 176 -5.74 16.03 21.63
C ASP A 176 -6.38 17.37 21.23
N GLU A 177 -5.71 18.48 21.52
CA GLU A 177 -6.14 19.84 21.14
C GLU A 177 -6.27 19.97 19.61
N ARG A 178 -5.32 19.40 18.85
CA ARG A 178 -5.36 19.38 17.38
C ARG A 178 -6.49 18.51 16.84
N PHE A 179 -6.79 17.37 17.48
CA PHE A 179 -7.97 16.57 17.14
C PHE A 179 -9.27 17.34 17.40
N ASP A 180 -9.36 18.11 18.48
CA ASP A 180 -10.54 18.95 18.74
C ASP A 180 -10.74 20.03 17.69
N GLN A 181 -9.65 20.66 17.23
CA GLN A 181 -9.72 21.59 16.10
C GLN A 181 -10.21 20.88 14.84
N ALA A 182 -9.70 19.69 14.53
CA ALA A 182 -10.14 18.90 13.37
C ALA A 182 -11.63 18.54 13.44
N ILE A 183 -12.10 18.06 14.60
CA ILE A 183 -13.50 17.72 14.86
C ILE A 183 -14.39 18.95 14.68
N LYS A 184 -13.97 20.13 15.17
CA LYS A 184 -14.69 21.39 14.99
C LYS A 184 -14.88 21.71 13.50
N GLN A 185 -13.81 21.66 12.71
CA GLN A 185 -13.92 21.96 11.27
C GLN A 185 -14.78 20.93 10.52
N PHE A 186 -14.67 19.64 10.85
CA PHE A 186 -15.50 18.60 10.22
C PHE A 186 -16.98 18.74 10.58
N LYS A 187 -17.32 19.17 11.81
CA LYS A 187 -18.70 19.50 12.19
C LYS A 187 -19.25 20.69 11.40
N GLU A 188 -18.44 21.73 11.20
CA GLU A 188 -18.85 22.88 10.39
C GLU A 188 -19.03 22.51 8.91
N SER A 189 -18.08 21.75 8.34
CA SER A 189 -18.19 21.17 7.00
C SER A 189 -19.47 20.34 6.85
N LEU A 190 -19.82 19.54 7.86
CA LEU A 190 -21.03 18.73 7.88
C LEU A 190 -22.31 19.57 7.86
N ASN A 191 -22.36 20.63 8.68
CA ASN A 191 -23.49 21.55 8.75
C ASN A 191 -23.73 22.26 7.41
N LEU A 192 -22.65 22.75 6.80
CA LEU A 192 -22.70 23.44 5.51
C LEU A 192 -23.02 22.49 4.35
N ALA A 193 -22.52 21.25 4.37
CA ALA A 193 -22.84 20.26 3.36
C ALA A 193 -24.35 19.94 3.32
N GLY A 194 -25.06 20.08 4.45
CA GLY A 194 -26.51 19.97 4.51
C GLY A 194 -27.28 21.10 3.81
N LYS A 195 -26.61 22.21 3.46
CA LYS A 195 -27.17 23.35 2.73
C LYS A 195 -26.91 23.29 1.22
N LEU A 196 -26.10 22.32 0.77
CA LEU A 196 -25.79 22.12 -0.63
C LEU A 196 -26.88 21.28 -1.30
N ASP A 197 -27.25 21.68 -2.50
CA ASP A 197 -28.25 20.98 -3.30
C ASP A 197 -27.62 19.86 -4.15
N GLY A 198 -28.46 18.92 -4.58
CA GLY A 198 -28.08 17.92 -5.57
C GLY A 198 -27.07 16.86 -5.09
N GLN A 199 -26.37 16.26 -6.06
CA GLN A 199 -25.43 15.15 -5.81
C GLN A 199 -24.16 15.61 -5.09
N ASP A 200 -23.70 16.84 -5.35
CA ASP A 200 -22.52 17.41 -4.72
C ASP A 200 -22.74 17.57 -3.22
N GLY A 201 -23.91 18.07 -2.81
CA GLY A 201 -24.28 18.16 -1.39
C GLY A 201 -24.29 16.79 -0.70
N ILE A 202 -24.90 15.77 -1.33
CA ILE A 202 -24.90 14.39 -0.81
C ILE A 202 -23.45 13.87 -0.67
N GLN A 203 -22.59 14.12 -1.66
CA GLN A 203 -21.20 13.67 -1.64
C GLN A 203 -20.41 14.34 -0.51
N GLN A 204 -20.53 15.66 -0.36
CA GLN A 204 -19.86 16.37 0.74
C GLN A 204 -20.40 15.91 2.09
N HIS A 205 -21.70 15.65 2.19
CA HIS A 205 -22.31 15.19 3.43
C HIS A 205 -21.80 13.79 3.82
N VAL A 206 -21.66 12.88 2.85
CA VAL A 206 -21.00 11.57 3.03
C VAL A 206 -19.58 11.75 3.55
N TYR A 207 -18.77 12.59 2.89
CA TYR A 207 -17.38 12.80 3.26
C TYR A 207 -17.26 13.39 4.66
N ALA A 208 -18.02 14.42 4.99
CA ALA A 208 -17.98 15.03 6.32
C ALA A 208 -18.35 14.01 7.43
N GLN A 209 -19.41 13.21 7.25
CA GLN A 209 -19.81 12.16 8.21
C GLN A 209 -18.68 11.14 8.42
N TYR A 210 -18.15 10.59 7.32
CA TYR A 210 -17.12 9.57 7.37
C TYR A 210 -15.80 10.09 7.95
N TRP A 211 -15.37 11.30 7.59
CA TRP A 211 -14.14 11.91 8.11
C TRP A 211 -14.25 12.31 9.57
N LEU A 212 -15.42 12.75 10.01
CA LEU A 212 -15.68 13.00 11.43
C LEU A 212 -15.60 11.71 12.25
N GLY A 213 -16.22 10.62 11.76
CA GLY A 213 -16.09 9.29 12.35
C GLY A 213 -14.63 8.82 12.41
N ARG A 214 -13.87 9.01 11.33
CA ARG A 214 -12.42 8.69 11.31
C ARG A 214 -11.64 9.53 12.33
N CYS A 215 -11.88 10.84 12.39
CA CYS A 215 -11.17 11.73 13.30
C CYS A 215 -11.42 11.34 14.77
N LEU A 216 -12.67 11.00 15.11
CA LEU A 216 -13.02 10.49 16.43
C LEU A 216 -12.38 9.13 16.72
N LEU A 217 -12.29 8.25 15.73
CA LEU A 217 -11.60 6.96 15.88
C LEU A 217 -10.11 7.16 16.19
N GLU A 218 -9.41 8.01 15.44
CA GLU A 218 -7.99 8.29 15.67
C GLU A 218 -7.76 9.00 17.01
N LYS A 219 -8.62 9.97 17.38
CA LYS A 219 -8.57 10.63 18.69
C LYS A 219 -8.69 9.61 19.83
N ASN A 220 -9.59 8.64 19.68
CA ASN A 220 -9.93 7.68 20.73
C ASN A 220 -9.21 6.33 20.60
N LYS A 221 -8.14 6.22 19.79
CA LYS A 221 -7.52 4.95 19.36
C LYS A 221 -7.14 3.96 20.48
N LYS A 222 -6.96 4.42 21.72
CA LYS A 222 -6.68 3.53 22.86
C LYS A 222 -7.89 2.63 23.15
N PRO A 223 -7.69 1.34 23.50
CA PRO A 223 -8.78 0.38 23.68
C PRO A 223 -9.89 0.81 24.67
N GLN A 224 -9.54 1.50 25.75
CA GLN A 224 -10.53 1.93 26.74
C GLN A 224 -11.39 3.09 26.22
N THR A 225 -10.76 4.09 25.60
CA THR A 225 -11.45 5.28 25.06
C THR A 225 -12.28 4.95 23.83
N VAL A 226 -11.79 4.07 22.95
CA VAL A 226 -12.56 3.66 21.76
C VAL A 226 -13.80 2.86 22.15
N LYS A 227 -13.72 2.00 23.18
CA LYS A 227 -14.90 1.27 23.70
C LYS A 227 -15.96 2.22 24.25
N GLN A 228 -15.55 3.23 25.03
CA GLN A 228 -16.46 4.24 25.56
C GLN A 228 -17.16 5.04 24.45
N ASN A 229 -16.44 5.35 23.37
CA ASN A 229 -16.94 6.17 22.27
C ASN A 229 -17.48 5.37 21.07
N ARG A 230 -17.50 4.02 21.16
CA ARG A 230 -17.79 3.12 20.03
C ARG A 230 -19.11 3.44 19.36
N SER A 231 -20.18 3.60 20.14
CA SER A 231 -21.52 3.87 19.62
C SER A 231 -21.59 5.19 18.85
N ASN A 232 -20.93 6.24 19.37
CA ASN A 232 -20.88 7.53 18.71
C ASN A 232 -20.11 7.47 17.37
N ILE A 233 -18.92 6.86 17.37
CA ILE A 233 -18.11 6.68 16.16
C ILE A 233 -18.87 5.85 15.11
N GLN A 234 -19.48 4.75 15.54
CA GLN A 234 -20.25 3.86 14.68
C GLN A 234 -21.44 4.57 14.03
N GLU A 235 -22.09 5.49 14.74
CA GLU A 235 -23.22 6.24 14.21
C GLU A 235 -22.80 7.15 13.04
N TYR A 236 -21.66 7.86 13.14
CA TYR A 236 -21.12 8.63 12.02
C TYR A 236 -20.88 7.76 10.77
N PHE A 237 -20.30 6.56 10.95
CA PHE A 237 -20.11 5.63 9.83
C PHE A 237 -21.43 5.09 9.27
N ARG A 238 -22.41 4.81 10.13
CA ARG A 238 -23.75 4.37 9.71
C ARG A 238 -24.45 5.45 8.89
N GLN A 239 -24.42 6.70 9.34
CA GLN A 239 -25.01 7.82 8.60
C GLN A 239 -24.32 8.03 7.25
N ALA A 240 -22.98 7.94 7.20
CA ALA A 240 -22.24 7.98 5.96
C ALA A 240 -22.67 6.86 4.99
N GLU A 241 -22.87 5.62 5.46
CA GLU A 241 -23.35 4.50 4.63
C GLU A 241 -24.77 4.71 4.10
N ILE A 242 -25.67 5.28 4.91
CA ILE A 242 -27.04 5.61 4.48
C ILE A 242 -27.01 6.65 3.37
N LEU A 243 -26.24 7.72 3.54
CA LEU A 243 -26.08 8.77 2.53
C LEU A 243 -25.40 8.25 1.26
N CYS A 244 -24.40 7.36 1.37
CA CYS A 244 -23.74 6.73 0.22
C CYS A 244 -24.74 6.00 -0.70
N LYS A 245 -25.84 5.46 -0.16
CA LYS A 245 -26.86 4.79 -0.98
C LYS A 245 -27.53 5.76 -1.96
N LYS A 246 -27.63 7.04 -1.59
CA LYS A 246 -28.25 8.12 -2.38
C LYS A 246 -27.33 8.69 -3.47
N LEU A 247 -26.03 8.37 -3.44
CA LEU A 247 -25.09 8.77 -4.48
C LEU A 247 -25.38 8.06 -5.81
N GLN A 248 -25.45 8.86 -6.88
CA GLN A 248 -25.61 8.40 -8.26
C GLN A 248 -24.28 7.98 -8.89
N ASP A 249 -23.20 8.73 -8.62
CA ASP A 249 -21.88 8.37 -9.14
C ASP A 249 -21.36 7.07 -8.51
N LYS A 250 -21.28 6.01 -9.33
CA LYS A 250 -20.89 4.66 -8.90
C LYS A 250 -19.47 4.66 -8.36
N THR A 251 -18.55 5.43 -8.96
CA THR A 251 -17.14 5.45 -8.56
C THR A 251 -16.94 6.09 -7.19
N SER A 252 -17.53 7.26 -6.95
CA SER A 252 -17.47 7.95 -5.65
C SER A 252 -18.16 7.15 -4.56
N LYS A 253 -19.30 6.52 -4.89
CA LYS A 253 -20.01 5.62 -3.99
C LYS A 253 -19.16 4.42 -3.57
N GLU A 254 -18.50 3.76 -4.52
CA GLU A 254 -17.62 2.63 -4.23
C GLU A 254 -16.42 3.05 -3.38
N LYS A 255 -15.76 4.16 -3.73
CA LYS A 255 -14.64 4.73 -2.95
C LYS A 255 -15.04 5.02 -1.50
N ALA A 256 -16.19 5.70 -1.31
CA ALA A 256 -16.69 6.03 0.02
C ALA A 256 -17.05 4.78 0.84
N ILE A 257 -17.77 3.83 0.24
CA ILE A 257 -18.15 2.57 0.91
C ILE A 257 -16.92 1.76 1.32
N THR A 258 -15.93 1.63 0.45
CA THR A 258 -14.68 0.92 0.75
C THR A 258 -13.96 1.56 1.93
N ALA A 259 -13.88 2.90 1.94
CA ALA A 259 -13.24 3.63 3.02
C ALA A 259 -13.99 3.52 4.36
N ILE A 260 -15.33 3.60 4.34
CA ILE A 260 -16.15 3.44 5.56
C ILE A 260 -16.02 2.01 6.11
N ARG A 261 -16.09 0.99 5.25
CA ARG A 261 -15.92 -0.42 5.68
C ARG A 261 -14.57 -0.65 6.34
N ARG A 262 -13.50 -0.06 5.80
CA ARG A 262 -12.17 -0.09 6.42
C ARG A 262 -12.22 0.41 7.87
N TYR A 263 -12.75 1.60 8.12
CA TYR A 263 -12.72 2.15 9.48
C TYR A 263 -13.70 1.49 10.44
N LYS A 264 -14.80 0.93 9.95
CA LYS A 264 -15.67 0.08 10.78
C LYS A 264 -14.94 -1.17 11.26
N LYS A 265 -14.18 -1.83 10.38
CA LYS A 265 -13.30 -2.94 10.77
C LYS A 265 -12.26 -2.46 11.79
N GLU A 266 -11.58 -1.34 11.52
CA GLU A 266 -10.59 -0.78 12.44
C GLU A 266 -11.19 -0.46 13.82
N LEU A 267 -12.40 0.11 13.87
CA LEU A 267 -13.15 0.35 15.10
C LEU A 267 -13.43 -0.94 15.87
N ASP A 268 -13.92 -1.99 15.21
CA ASP A 268 -14.19 -3.27 15.86
C ASP A 268 -12.90 -3.89 16.43
N PHE A 269 -11.79 -3.81 15.69
CA PHE A 269 -10.50 -4.30 16.15
C PHE A 269 -9.99 -3.55 17.38
N LEU A 270 -10.00 -2.21 17.33
CA LEU A 270 -9.53 -1.36 18.44
C LEU A 270 -10.44 -1.49 19.68
N ALA A 271 -11.74 -1.74 19.48
CA ALA A 271 -12.68 -2.05 20.54
C ALA A 271 -12.56 -3.49 21.08
N GLU A 272 -11.56 -4.26 20.64
CA GLU A 272 -11.33 -5.66 20.97
C GLU A 272 -12.48 -6.62 20.59
N ASP A 273 -13.34 -6.24 19.67
CA ASP A 273 -14.40 -7.09 19.11
C ASP A 273 -13.88 -7.89 17.92
N TYR A 274 -12.92 -8.76 18.21
CA TYR A 274 -12.18 -9.51 17.20
C TYR A 274 -13.05 -10.44 16.35
N ASN A 275 -14.16 -10.94 16.89
CA ASN A 275 -15.09 -11.77 16.13
C ASN A 275 -15.88 -10.93 15.13
N ALA A 276 -16.40 -9.76 15.52
CA ALA A 276 -17.06 -8.84 14.57
C ALA A 276 -16.08 -8.40 13.48
N TYR A 277 -14.87 -8.01 13.88
CA TYR A 277 -13.78 -7.66 12.97
C TYR A 277 -13.49 -8.76 11.95
N PHE A 278 -13.24 -9.99 12.41
CA PHE A 278 -12.95 -11.13 11.53
C PHE A 278 -14.11 -11.41 10.56
N ASN A 279 -15.34 -11.39 11.06
CA ASN A 279 -16.53 -11.62 10.24
C ASN A 279 -16.68 -10.57 9.13
N LEU A 280 -16.43 -9.29 9.43
CA LEU A 280 -16.45 -8.22 8.43
C LEU A 280 -15.32 -8.39 7.40
N LYS A 281 -14.10 -8.68 7.86
CA LYS A 281 -12.94 -8.94 7.00
C LYS A 281 -13.20 -10.12 6.05
N ARG A 282 -13.66 -11.25 6.58
CA ARG A 282 -14.07 -12.44 5.80
C ARG A 282 -15.16 -12.11 4.79
N LYS A 283 -16.19 -11.38 5.21
CA LYS A 283 -17.31 -11.00 4.32
C LYS A 283 -16.84 -10.13 3.16
N ASP A 284 -15.89 -9.23 3.38
CA ASP A 284 -15.33 -8.39 2.32
C ASP A 284 -14.52 -9.24 1.34
N ILE A 285 -13.56 -10.04 1.84
CA ILE A 285 -12.75 -10.96 1.02
C ILE A 285 -13.65 -11.87 0.18
N LYS A 286 -14.70 -12.44 0.77
CA LYS A 286 -15.64 -13.35 0.09
C LYS A 286 -16.29 -12.73 -1.15
N LYS A 287 -16.53 -11.41 -1.19
CA LYS A 287 -17.13 -10.74 -2.36
C LYS A 287 -16.22 -10.75 -3.58
N HIS A 288 -14.91 -10.80 -3.36
CA HIS A 288 -13.89 -10.76 -4.41
C HIS A 288 -13.49 -12.16 -4.92
N LEU A 289 -13.99 -13.23 -4.29
CA LEU A 289 -13.80 -14.61 -4.75
C LEU A 289 -14.88 -14.99 -5.75
N LYS A 290 -14.52 -15.27 -7.00
CA LYS A 290 -15.43 -15.83 -8.02
C LYS A 290 -15.52 -17.35 -7.93
N LEU A 291 -15.78 -17.87 -6.73
CA LEU A 291 -16.01 -19.29 -6.49
C LEU A 291 -17.52 -19.57 -6.33
N ASN A 292 -18.01 -20.62 -7.00
CA ASN A 292 -19.40 -21.07 -6.97
C ASN A 292 -19.59 -22.34 -6.10
N THR A 293 -18.58 -22.71 -5.31
CA THR A 293 -18.54 -23.98 -4.58
C THR A 293 -18.63 -23.78 -3.07
N ASN A 294 -18.91 -24.87 -2.34
CA ASN A 294 -18.88 -24.93 -0.87
C ASN A 294 -17.51 -24.55 -0.28
N LEU A 295 -16.47 -24.44 -1.11
CA LEU A 295 -15.13 -24.01 -0.73
C LEU A 295 -15.01 -22.50 -0.53
N LYS A 296 -15.97 -21.70 -1.00
CA LYS A 296 -15.89 -20.24 -0.92
C LYS A 296 -15.75 -19.73 0.52
N GLU A 297 -16.51 -20.31 1.46
CA GLU A 297 -16.47 -19.90 2.87
C GLU A 297 -15.16 -20.30 3.58
N PRO A 298 -14.67 -21.55 3.51
CA PRO A 298 -13.39 -21.90 4.11
C PRO A 298 -12.21 -21.16 3.48
N ILE A 299 -12.17 -20.99 2.16
CA ILE A 299 -11.12 -20.21 1.47
C ILE A 299 -11.14 -18.75 1.91
N ALA A 300 -12.32 -18.10 1.95
CA ALA A 300 -12.44 -16.73 2.44
C ALA A 300 -11.99 -16.60 3.90
N SER A 301 -12.27 -17.61 4.73
CA SER A 301 -11.86 -17.63 6.14
C SER A 301 -10.35 -17.79 6.28
N ILE A 302 -9.73 -18.68 5.52
CA ILE A 302 -8.26 -18.86 5.48
C ILE A 302 -7.59 -17.56 5.01
N LEU A 303 -8.07 -16.96 3.92
CA LEU A 303 -7.57 -15.68 3.44
C LEU A 303 -7.76 -14.55 4.46
N ALA A 304 -8.88 -14.53 5.20
CA ALA A 304 -9.10 -13.54 6.26
C ALA A 304 -8.12 -13.71 7.43
N VAL A 305 -7.71 -14.94 7.74
CA VAL A 305 -6.67 -15.21 8.73
C VAL A 305 -5.30 -14.77 8.21
N LEU A 306 -4.94 -15.14 6.98
CA LEU A 306 -3.58 -15.02 6.45
C LEU A 306 -3.27 -13.65 5.84
N SER A 307 -4.23 -12.97 5.24
CA SER A 307 -4.02 -11.58 4.79
C SER A 307 -3.87 -10.65 5.99
N ILE A 308 -2.98 -9.66 5.90
CA ILE A 308 -2.64 -8.77 7.01
C ILE A 308 -3.19 -7.37 6.75
N ALA A 309 -3.97 -6.85 7.70
CA ALA A 309 -4.44 -5.47 7.69
C ALA A 309 -3.54 -4.59 8.57
N PRO A 310 -3.45 -3.27 8.31
CA PRO A 310 -2.56 -2.37 9.06
C PRO A 310 -2.85 -2.35 10.57
N VAL A 311 -4.12 -2.45 10.96
CA VAL A 311 -4.52 -2.44 12.39
C VAL A 311 -4.04 -3.70 13.14
N GLU A 312 -3.77 -4.80 12.44
CA GLU A 312 -3.38 -6.08 13.04
C GLU A 312 -1.87 -6.19 13.31
N PHE A 313 -1.07 -5.34 12.66
CA PHE A 313 0.36 -5.57 12.46
C PHE A 313 1.19 -4.29 12.69
N ASN A 314 2.08 -4.36 13.68
CA ASN A 314 2.92 -3.25 14.12
C ASN A 314 4.42 -3.59 14.14
N LYS A 315 4.84 -4.65 13.42
CA LYS A 315 6.22 -5.11 13.39
C LYS A 315 6.94 -4.63 12.12
N PRO A 316 8.27 -4.43 12.17
CA PRO A 316 9.06 -4.26 10.96
C PRO A 316 9.16 -5.57 10.18
N LEU A 317 9.46 -5.47 8.89
CA LEU A 317 9.64 -6.59 7.99
C LEU A 317 10.99 -6.47 7.27
N ALA A 318 11.73 -7.57 7.20
CA ALA A 318 13.01 -7.68 6.52
C ALA A 318 12.87 -8.39 5.17
N HIS A 319 13.56 -7.89 4.16
CA HIS A 319 13.85 -8.61 2.93
C HIS A 319 15.37 -8.72 2.76
N TYR A 320 15.88 -9.94 2.68
CA TYR A 320 17.31 -10.19 2.56
C TYR A 320 17.69 -10.31 1.09
N THR A 321 18.72 -9.57 0.68
CA THR A 321 19.16 -9.52 -0.72
C THR A 321 20.66 -9.28 -0.81
N SER A 322 21.23 -9.39 -2.00
CA SER A 322 22.66 -9.13 -2.20
C SER A 322 22.95 -7.62 -2.27
N PRO A 323 24.18 -7.17 -1.95
CA PRO A 323 24.60 -5.78 -2.12
C PRO A 323 24.31 -5.24 -3.53
N PHE A 324 24.60 -6.03 -4.56
CA PHE A 324 24.36 -5.67 -5.96
C PHE A 324 22.88 -5.38 -6.25
N VAL A 325 21.98 -6.24 -5.78
CA VAL A 325 20.54 -6.04 -5.94
C VAL A 325 20.07 -4.84 -5.11
N CYS A 326 20.56 -4.70 -3.88
CA CYS A 326 20.26 -3.54 -3.03
C CYS A 326 20.62 -2.21 -3.72
N GLU A 327 21.81 -2.10 -4.30
CA GLU A 327 22.26 -0.89 -5.00
C GLU A 327 21.45 -0.61 -6.28
N LYS A 328 21.06 -1.65 -7.03
CA LYS A 328 20.14 -1.54 -8.19
C LYS A 328 18.77 -1.01 -7.76
N LEU A 329 18.19 -1.57 -6.68
CA LEU A 329 16.88 -1.17 -6.17
C LEU A 329 16.86 0.27 -5.63
N LEU A 330 17.96 0.73 -5.04
CA LEU A 330 18.09 2.09 -4.51
C LEU A 330 18.58 3.09 -5.58
N GLY A 331 18.98 2.58 -6.75
CA GLY A 331 19.57 3.37 -7.83
C GLY A 331 20.82 4.13 -7.39
N ILE A 332 21.63 3.54 -6.51
CA ILE A 332 22.91 4.10 -6.05
C ILE A 332 24.11 3.42 -6.71
N LYS A 333 23.88 2.38 -7.51
CA LYS A 333 24.93 1.67 -8.25
C LYS A 333 25.66 2.63 -9.18
N GLN A 334 26.99 2.70 -9.09
CA GLN A 334 27.83 3.39 -10.06
C GLN A 334 28.41 2.37 -11.06
N LYS A 335 28.08 2.50 -12.35
CA LYS A 335 28.98 2.36 -13.51
C LYS A 335 28.23 2.28 -14.84
N GLU A 336 28.34 3.37 -15.61
CA GLU A 336 28.82 3.44 -17.00
C GLU A 336 29.13 4.94 -17.26
N GLU A 337 30.25 5.27 -17.92
CA GLU A 337 30.70 6.66 -18.18
C GLU A 337 29.68 7.50 -18.97
N ASN A 338 28.66 6.86 -19.55
CA ASN A 338 27.68 7.48 -20.44
C ASN A 338 26.23 7.54 -19.89
N GLN A 339 25.97 7.22 -18.62
CA GLN A 339 24.63 7.38 -18.01
C GLN A 339 24.57 8.59 -17.07
N SER A 340 23.87 9.65 -17.50
CA SER A 340 23.74 10.89 -16.73
C SER A 340 22.80 10.79 -15.52
N VAL A 341 21.98 9.73 -15.40
CA VAL A 341 21.03 9.51 -14.30
C VAL A 341 20.88 8.03 -13.96
N VAL A 342 21.25 7.63 -12.74
CA VAL A 342 20.99 6.27 -12.22
C VAL A 342 19.58 6.21 -11.62
N SER A 343 18.65 5.55 -12.30
CA SER A 343 17.27 5.39 -11.82
C SER A 343 17.12 4.12 -10.94
N PRO A 344 16.32 4.16 -9.86
CA PRO A 344 15.97 2.96 -9.09
C PRO A 344 15.31 1.89 -9.96
N SER A 345 15.73 0.64 -9.78
CA SER A 345 15.02 -0.52 -10.36
C SER A 345 13.82 -0.92 -9.49
N LYS A 346 12.78 -1.50 -10.10
CA LYS A 346 11.66 -2.06 -9.33
C LYS A 346 12.04 -3.38 -8.68
N MET A 347 11.52 -3.62 -7.47
CA MET A 347 11.60 -4.91 -6.80
C MET A 347 10.82 -5.96 -7.59
N ARG A 348 11.35 -7.19 -7.65
CA ARG A 348 10.78 -8.30 -8.41
C ARG A 348 10.01 -9.25 -7.51
N MET A 349 8.96 -9.85 -8.05
CA MET A 349 8.29 -11.04 -7.53
C MET A 349 8.71 -12.23 -8.40
N ASN A 350 9.33 -13.22 -7.79
CA ASN A 350 9.90 -14.36 -8.49
C ASN A 350 8.88 -15.49 -8.58
N SER A 351 9.00 -16.33 -9.62
CA SER A 351 8.17 -17.52 -9.81
C SER A 351 8.31 -18.52 -8.65
N SER A 352 7.20 -19.09 -8.19
CA SER A 352 7.16 -20.08 -7.11
C SER A 352 7.86 -21.41 -7.45
N THR A 353 8.17 -21.65 -8.72
CA THR A 353 8.69 -22.95 -9.22
C THR A 353 10.08 -23.29 -8.69
N TYR A 354 10.93 -22.29 -8.46
CA TYR A 354 12.34 -22.47 -8.08
C TYR A 354 12.65 -21.80 -6.74
N MET A 355 11.68 -21.84 -5.83
CA MET A 355 11.86 -21.37 -4.46
C MET A 355 12.67 -22.37 -3.63
N ASN A 356 13.22 -21.90 -2.51
CA ASN A 356 14.02 -22.74 -1.62
C ASN A 356 13.24 -23.91 -1.00
N ASP A 357 11.91 -23.79 -0.88
CA ASP A 357 11.04 -24.89 -0.50
C ASP A 357 10.60 -25.68 -1.76
N PRO A 358 11.08 -26.91 -1.97
CA PRO A 358 10.64 -27.75 -3.09
C PRO A 358 9.18 -28.23 -2.96
N TYR A 359 8.58 -28.09 -1.78
CA TYR A 359 7.19 -28.39 -1.45
C TYR A 359 6.29 -27.15 -1.44
N GLU A 360 6.76 -26.03 -1.99
CA GLU A 360 5.99 -24.78 -2.08
C GLU A 360 4.59 -25.02 -2.65
N GLY A 361 3.55 -24.81 -1.82
CA GLY A 361 2.16 -25.07 -2.16
C GLY A 361 1.75 -26.54 -2.32
N LYS A 362 2.67 -27.51 -2.23
CA LYS A 362 2.37 -28.96 -2.22
C LYS A 362 1.92 -29.44 -0.85
N SER A 363 2.47 -28.88 0.23
CA SER A 363 2.12 -29.30 1.60
C SER A 363 0.61 -29.17 1.91
N LEU A 364 -0.08 -28.20 1.29
CA LEU A 364 -1.53 -28.07 1.41
C LEU A 364 -2.27 -29.23 0.72
N LEU A 365 -1.79 -29.67 -0.43
CA LEU A 365 -2.38 -30.79 -1.17
C LEU A 365 -2.20 -32.08 -0.39
N ASP A 366 -1.00 -32.31 0.17
CA ASP A 366 -0.71 -33.46 1.04
C ASP A 366 -1.62 -33.47 2.27
N PHE A 367 -1.81 -32.31 2.92
CA PHE A 367 -2.75 -32.17 4.04
C PHE A 367 -4.21 -32.51 3.69
N LEU A 368 -4.59 -32.35 2.42
CA LEU A 368 -5.94 -32.65 1.92
C LEU A 368 -6.05 -34.04 1.29
N ASP A 369 -5.00 -34.86 1.38
CA ASP A 369 -4.88 -36.17 0.73
C ASP A 369 -5.11 -36.10 -0.80
N ILE A 370 -4.68 -35.01 -1.44
CA ILE A 370 -4.81 -34.82 -2.89
C ILE A 370 -3.52 -35.26 -3.57
N GLN A 371 -3.58 -36.37 -4.29
CA GLN A 371 -2.47 -36.80 -5.16
C GLN A 371 -2.47 -36.00 -6.46
N GLU A 372 -1.33 -35.39 -6.80
CA GLU A 372 -1.07 -34.91 -8.15
C GLU A 372 -0.76 -36.14 -9.03
N ASN A 373 -1.83 -36.77 -9.55
CA ASN A 373 -1.72 -37.87 -10.51
C ASN A 373 -1.17 -37.34 -11.85
N SER A 374 0.13 -37.06 -11.88
CA SER A 374 0.86 -37.04 -13.14
C SER A 374 0.85 -38.46 -13.68
N LEU A 375 0.44 -38.65 -14.94
CA LEU A 375 0.78 -39.88 -15.64
C LEU A 375 2.30 -40.02 -15.53
N GLU A 376 2.81 -41.20 -15.18
CA GLU A 376 4.25 -41.43 -14.85
C GLU A 376 5.23 -40.88 -15.90
N ASN A 377 4.74 -40.58 -17.11
CA ASN A 377 5.55 -40.10 -18.25
C ASN A 377 5.15 -38.73 -18.81
N LYS A 378 4.10 -38.04 -18.32
CA LYS A 378 3.70 -36.70 -18.80
C LYS A 378 2.88 -35.91 -17.78
N THR A 379 3.31 -34.68 -17.51
CA THR A 379 2.54 -33.69 -16.73
C THR A 379 2.27 -32.46 -17.59
N GLU A 380 1.03 -31.97 -17.59
CA GLU A 380 0.70 -30.69 -18.22
C GLU A 380 1.00 -29.53 -17.27
N PHE A 381 1.61 -28.46 -17.79
CA PHE A 381 1.86 -27.27 -16.99
C PHE A 381 0.58 -26.46 -16.83
N SER A 382 0.35 -25.96 -15.61
CA SER A 382 -0.64 -24.91 -15.42
C SER A 382 -0.25 -23.70 -16.27
N PRO A 383 -1.18 -23.10 -17.02
CA PRO A 383 -0.90 -21.87 -17.75
C PRO A 383 -0.62 -20.68 -16.80
N HIS A 384 -0.93 -20.82 -15.50
CA HIS A 384 -0.74 -19.78 -14.50
C HIS A 384 0.35 -20.19 -13.52
N ASN A 385 1.14 -19.21 -13.09
CA ASN A 385 2.15 -19.38 -12.06
C ASN A 385 1.95 -18.35 -10.94
N ALA A 386 2.40 -18.71 -9.74
CA ALA A 386 2.48 -17.77 -8.62
C ALA A 386 3.80 -17.01 -8.67
N PHE A 387 3.71 -15.70 -8.51
CA PHE A 387 4.85 -14.81 -8.37
C PHE A 387 4.76 -14.14 -7.02
N PHE A 388 5.83 -14.21 -6.23
CA PHE A 388 5.85 -13.52 -4.96
C PHE A 388 7.23 -13.00 -4.57
N SER A 389 7.20 -12.03 -3.66
CA SER A 389 8.38 -11.60 -2.92
C SER A 389 8.17 -11.86 -1.43
N CYS A 390 9.21 -12.38 -0.81
CA CYS A 390 9.21 -12.85 0.57
C CYS A 390 9.76 -11.78 1.52
N PHE A 391 9.15 -11.70 2.70
CA PHE A 391 9.54 -10.83 3.80
C PHE A 391 9.53 -11.63 5.10
N SER A 392 10.26 -11.18 6.12
CA SER A 392 10.37 -11.88 7.41
C SER A 392 10.22 -10.89 8.56
N THR A 393 9.59 -11.30 9.67
CA THR A 393 9.64 -10.52 10.93
C THR A 393 11.02 -10.55 11.61
N ARG A 394 11.94 -11.41 11.14
CA ARG A 394 13.28 -11.58 11.70
C ARG A 394 14.25 -10.55 11.10
N VAL A 395 14.15 -9.32 11.59
CA VAL A 395 15.06 -8.22 11.21
C VAL A 395 16.43 -8.42 11.84
N ASN A 396 17.49 -8.28 11.04
CA ASN A 396 18.88 -8.46 11.48
C ASN A 396 19.10 -9.82 12.17
N ASP A 397 18.74 -10.89 11.49
CA ASP A 397 18.78 -12.26 12.00
C ASP A 397 19.93 -13.07 11.38
N LEU A 398 20.62 -13.84 12.23
CA LEU A 398 21.80 -14.60 11.82
C LEU A 398 21.45 -15.69 10.82
N ASN A 399 20.39 -16.45 11.03
CA ASN A 399 20.02 -17.54 10.14
C ASN A 399 19.61 -16.98 8.77
N GLN A 400 18.89 -15.86 8.74
CA GLN A 400 18.54 -15.19 7.50
C GLN A 400 19.78 -14.70 6.73
N PHE A 401 20.74 -14.05 7.40
CA PHE A 401 21.99 -13.60 6.76
C PHE A 401 22.89 -14.75 6.27
N ARG A 402 22.82 -15.92 6.90
CA ARG A 402 23.56 -17.11 6.48
C ARG A 402 22.97 -17.74 5.23
N LEU A 403 21.65 -17.66 5.06
CA LEU A 403 20.95 -18.32 3.95
C LEU A 403 20.81 -17.41 2.72
N TYR A 404 20.54 -16.11 2.92
CA TYR A 404 20.10 -15.23 1.83
C TYR A 404 21.08 -14.09 1.54
N GLY A 405 21.07 -13.64 0.28
CA GLY A 405 21.79 -12.43 -0.15
C GLY A 405 23.32 -12.54 -0.16
N LYS A 406 23.86 -13.75 0.00
CA LYS A 406 25.31 -14.00 0.02
C LYS A 406 25.96 -13.61 -1.31
N VAL A 407 27.14 -13.03 -1.23
CA VAL A 407 28.06 -12.82 -2.36
C VAL A 407 29.19 -13.83 -2.23
N ASN A 408 29.54 -14.51 -3.33
CA ASN A 408 30.60 -15.51 -3.37
C ASN A 408 30.48 -16.59 -2.27
N ASN A 409 29.24 -16.94 -1.93
CA ASN A 409 28.87 -17.87 -0.85
C ASN A 409 29.41 -17.50 0.55
N ILE A 410 29.81 -16.25 0.77
CA ILE A 410 30.25 -15.75 2.07
C ILE A 410 29.02 -15.39 2.90
N GLU A 411 28.83 -16.09 4.03
CA GLU A 411 27.71 -15.82 4.95
C GLU A 411 27.75 -14.38 5.49
N ALA A 412 26.57 -13.79 5.70
CA ALA A 412 26.40 -12.43 6.21
C ALA A 412 27.11 -11.34 5.39
N SER A 413 27.33 -11.55 4.09
CA SER A 413 27.78 -10.52 3.15
C SER A 413 26.62 -9.71 2.52
N GLY A 414 25.38 -10.17 2.73
CA GLY A 414 24.17 -9.59 2.17
C GLY A 414 23.74 -8.26 2.81
N CYS A 415 22.58 -7.80 2.38
CA CYS A 415 21.86 -6.64 2.92
C CYS A 415 20.49 -7.08 3.43
N CYS A 416 20.06 -6.54 4.58
CA CYS A 416 18.72 -6.65 5.10
C CYS A 416 17.98 -5.33 4.87
N LEU A 417 17.00 -5.34 3.97
CA LEU A 417 16.12 -4.22 3.68
C LEU A 417 14.95 -4.22 4.66
N VAL A 418 14.82 -3.18 5.49
CA VAL A 418 13.80 -3.10 6.54
C VAL A 418 12.65 -2.16 6.15
N PHE A 419 11.46 -2.72 6.13
CA PHE A 419 10.18 -2.08 5.84
C PHE A 419 9.33 -1.94 7.09
N ASN A 420 8.31 -1.08 7.02
CA ASN A 420 7.22 -0.97 7.99
C ASN A 420 7.63 -0.63 9.44
N LYS A 421 8.80 -0.05 9.68
CA LYS A 421 9.18 0.43 11.03
C LYS A 421 8.20 1.47 11.55
N ARG A 422 7.65 2.28 10.65
CA ARG A 422 6.68 3.33 10.96
C ARG A 422 5.21 2.85 10.86
N GLY A 423 4.97 1.56 10.58
CA GLY A 423 3.62 0.99 10.46
C GLY A 423 2.78 1.50 9.28
N ASN A 424 3.40 2.10 8.27
CA ASN A 424 2.73 2.80 7.16
C ASN A 424 2.86 2.09 5.79
N TRP A 425 3.56 0.95 5.74
CA TRP A 425 3.78 0.20 4.51
C TRP A 425 2.63 -0.76 4.22
N VAL A 426 2.23 -1.55 5.23
CA VAL A 426 1.10 -2.50 5.11
C VAL A 426 -0.18 -1.74 4.72
N LYS A 427 -0.93 -2.29 3.77
CA LYS A 427 -2.20 -1.73 3.27
C LYS A 427 -3.37 -2.64 3.65
N GLU A 428 -4.58 -2.09 3.57
CA GLU A 428 -5.78 -2.92 3.68
C GLU A 428 -5.77 -3.98 2.56
N PRO A 429 -6.05 -5.25 2.88
CA PRO A 429 -5.91 -6.31 1.90
C PRO A 429 -7.04 -6.28 0.88
N ASP A 430 -6.69 -6.09 -0.40
CA ASP A 430 -7.57 -6.34 -1.55
C ASP A 430 -7.09 -7.60 -2.29
N ILE A 431 -7.72 -8.74 -1.97
CA ILE A 431 -7.36 -10.04 -2.56
C ILE A 431 -7.63 -10.10 -4.08
N SER A 432 -8.43 -9.20 -4.64
CA SER A 432 -8.72 -9.22 -6.08
C SER A 432 -7.49 -8.90 -6.92
N VAL A 433 -6.53 -8.13 -6.36
CA VAL A 433 -5.28 -7.78 -7.05
C VAL A 433 -4.38 -9.01 -7.22
N SER A 434 -4.31 -9.88 -6.20
CA SER A 434 -3.50 -11.10 -6.24
C SER A 434 -4.06 -12.18 -7.17
N TYR A 435 -5.39 -12.26 -7.29
CA TYR A 435 -6.08 -13.39 -7.91
C TYR A 435 -6.97 -13.00 -9.10
N GLN A 436 -6.72 -11.83 -9.72
CA GLN A 436 -7.53 -11.32 -10.84
C GLN A 436 -7.69 -12.36 -11.95
N ARG A 437 -6.61 -13.03 -12.37
CA ARG A 437 -6.63 -14.04 -13.44
C ARG A 437 -7.48 -15.27 -13.11
N LEU A 438 -7.48 -15.70 -11.85
CA LEU A 438 -8.34 -16.80 -11.40
C LEU A 438 -9.82 -16.40 -11.41
N ASN A 439 -10.11 -15.13 -11.15
CA ASN A 439 -11.47 -14.59 -11.22
C ASN A 439 -11.98 -14.48 -12.66
N ASP A 440 -11.11 -14.16 -13.62
CA ASP A 440 -11.46 -14.04 -15.04
C ASP A 440 -11.76 -15.42 -15.66
N LYS A 441 -11.02 -16.47 -15.28
CA LYS A 441 -11.22 -17.84 -15.77
C LYS A 441 -12.58 -18.47 -15.42
N ASN A 442 -13.19 -18.07 -14.30
CA ASN A 442 -14.51 -18.61 -13.93
C ASN A 442 -15.66 -17.95 -14.74
N SER A 443 -15.35 -17.11 -15.72
CA SER A 443 -16.27 -16.51 -16.71
C SER A 443 -16.33 -17.30 -18.04
N LEU A 444 -16.01 -18.60 -18.03
CA LEU A 444 -15.89 -19.50 -19.18
C LEU A 444 -17.12 -19.64 -20.12
N ASP A 445 -18.20 -18.87 -19.91
CA ASP A 445 -19.34 -18.81 -20.84
C ASP A 445 -19.25 -17.68 -21.89
N ASN A 446 -18.27 -16.76 -21.85
CA ASN A 446 -18.17 -15.66 -22.82
C ASN A 446 -16.75 -15.45 -23.35
N GLN A 447 -16.36 -16.24 -24.36
CA GLN A 447 -15.13 -16.03 -25.12
C GLN A 447 -15.19 -14.84 -26.10
N GLU A 448 -16.34 -14.19 -26.28
CA GLU A 448 -16.51 -13.13 -27.30
C GLU A 448 -16.27 -11.69 -26.83
N THR A 449 -16.01 -11.41 -25.55
CA THR A 449 -15.91 -10.02 -25.03
C THR A 449 -14.52 -9.55 -24.57
N ILE A 450 -13.46 -10.33 -24.81
CA ILE A 450 -12.12 -10.04 -24.23
C ILE A 450 -11.37 -8.91 -24.96
N LYS A 451 -11.88 -8.34 -26.06
CA LYS A 451 -11.16 -7.29 -26.82
C LYS A 451 -11.41 -5.84 -26.39
N ASP A 452 -12.46 -5.54 -25.60
CA ASP A 452 -12.92 -4.14 -25.44
C ASP A 452 -12.96 -3.56 -24.01
N THR A 453 -12.31 -4.19 -23.04
CA THR A 453 -12.00 -3.48 -21.79
C THR A 453 -10.49 -3.30 -21.71
N ALA A 454 -10.02 -2.10 -22.03
CA ALA A 454 -8.78 -1.58 -21.47
C ALA A 454 -8.90 -1.63 -19.95
N ALA A 455 -8.65 -2.80 -19.37
CA ALA A 455 -8.67 -3.01 -17.93
C ALA A 455 -7.65 -2.03 -17.37
N ILE A 456 -8.12 -1.05 -16.61
CA ILE A 456 -7.28 -0.13 -15.84
C ILE A 456 -6.33 -1.04 -15.05
N GLN A 457 -5.08 -1.16 -15.51
CA GLN A 457 -4.09 -1.98 -14.84
C GLN A 457 -3.89 -1.35 -13.45
N ARG A 458 -4.38 -2.04 -12.42
CA ARG A 458 -4.18 -1.58 -11.05
C ARG A 458 -2.69 -1.67 -10.75
N PRO A 459 -2.10 -0.67 -10.07
CA PRO A 459 -0.69 -0.72 -9.72
C PRO A 459 -0.41 -1.96 -8.87
N SER A 460 0.64 -2.70 -9.21
CA SER A 460 1.19 -3.80 -8.41
C SER A 460 1.57 -3.38 -6.98
N GLU A 461 1.68 -2.07 -6.72
CA GLU A 461 1.98 -1.51 -5.40
C GLU A 461 0.89 -1.74 -4.34
N ASP A 462 -0.35 -2.05 -4.78
CA ASP A 462 -1.51 -2.26 -3.90
C ASP A 462 -1.70 -3.72 -3.45
N LEU A 463 -0.71 -4.59 -3.70
CA LEU A 463 -0.78 -6.00 -3.33
C LEU A 463 -0.95 -6.20 -1.81
N PRO A 464 -1.85 -7.09 -1.38
CA PRO A 464 -1.99 -7.46 0.03
C PRO A 464 -0.76 -8.24 0.52
N LEU A 465 -0.40 -7.99 1.79
CA LEU A 465 0.59 -8.79 2.50
C LEU A 465 -0.10 -10.02 3.12
N TYR A 466 0.47 -11.20 2.91
CA TYR A 466 0.01 -12.44 3.51
C TYR A 466 1.05 -13.02 4.46
N GLN A 467 0.62 -13.57 5.58
CA GLN A 467 1.44 -14.46 6.41
C GLN A 467 1.41 -15.87 5.82
N VAL A 468 2.57 -16.54 5.83
CA VAL A 468 2.69 -17.96 5.49
C VAL A 468 2.35 -18.84 6.70
N ALA A 469 1.56 -19.88 6.48
CA ALA A 469 1.28 -20.92 7.46
C ALA A 469 2.13 -22.16 7.18
N TYR A 470 2.52 -22.89 8.22
CA TYR A 470 3.43 -24.02 8.09
C TYR A 470 2.72 -25.33 8.40
N ILE A 471 2.86 -26.32 7.52
CA ILE A 471 2.32 -27.67 7.67
C ILE A 471 3.47 -28.61 7.99
N PHE A 472 3.28 -29.52 8.95
CA PHE A 472 4.21 -30.62 9.19
C PHE A 472 3.47 -31.95 9.29
N TYR A 473 4.18 -33.01 8.93
CA TYR A 473 3.78 -34.37 9.20
C TYR A 473 4.18 -34.75 10.62
N ARG A 474 3.26 -35.35 11.39
CA ARG A 474 3.54 -35.80 12.75
C ARG A 474 4.35 -37.09 12.73
N ASP A 475 5.46 -37.07 13.45
CA ASP A 475 6.25 -38.26 13.79
C ASP A 475 6.49 -38.37 15.31
N GLU A 476 7.20 -39.40 15.71
CA GLU A 476 7.52 -39.70 17.12
C GLU A 476 8.44 -38.66 17.79
N TYR A 477 9.06 -37.75 17.01
CA TYR A 477 10.03 -36.77 17.48
C TYR A 477 9.45 -35.35 17.58
N THR A 478 8.18 -35.18 17.22
CA THR A 478 7.57 -33.84 17.19
C THR A 478 6.98 -33.46 18.55
N GLU A 479 7.66 -32.57 19.30
CA GLU A 479 7.18 -32.03 20.59
C GLU A 479 5.80 -31.36 20.45
N GLN A 480 4.88 -31.70 21.38
CA GLN A 480 3.49 -31.24 21.38
C GLN A 480 3.32 -29.71 21.44
N ASP A 481 4.32 -29.03 22.00
CA ASP A 481 4.26 -27.62 22.38
C ASP A 481 4.68 -26.67 21.24
N LYS A 482 5.08 -27.23 20.09
CA LYS A 482 5.64 -26.49 18.94
C LYS A 482 4.61 -26.12 17.86
N TYR A 483 3.32 -26.44 18.05
CA TYR A 483 2.24 -26.27 17.06
C TYR A 483 0.87 -25.91 17.67
N ASN A 484 0.07 -25.09 16.95
CA ASN A 484 -1.03 -24.38 17.61
C ASN A 484 -2.42 -24.45 16.93
N VAL A 485 -2.57 -24.94 15.68
CA VAL A 485 -3.85 -24.82 14.94
C VAL A 485 -4.63 -26.13 14.73
N LEU A 486 -4.02 -27.31 14.82
CA LEU A 486 -4.74 -28.59 14.80
C LEU A 486 -4.04 -29.68 15.65
N PRO A 487 -4.42 -29.87 16.92
CA PRO A 487 -3.79 -30.85 17.80
C PRO A 487 -4.69 -32.04 18.17
N LYS A 488 -5.57 -32.54 17.29
CA LYS A 488 -6.37 -33.74 17.64
C LYS A 488 -5.47 -34.98 17.71
N ARG A 489 -5.71 -35.87 18.68
CA ARG A 489 -5.06 -37.19 18.79
C ARG A 489 -5.50 -38.04 17.60
N GLY A 490 -4.56 -38.50 16.77
CA GLY A 490 -4.82 -39.35 15.59
C GLY A 490 -4.77 -38.66 14.22
N GLU A 491 -4.65 -37.32 14.14
CA GLU A 491 -4.41 -36.63 12.86
C GLU A 491 -2.93 -36.73 12.46
N LYS A 492 -2.67 -37.03 11.18
CA LYS A 492 -1.32 -37.19 10.59
C LYS A 492 -0.54 -35.88 10.46
N PHE A 493 -1.24 -34.75 10.42
CA PHE A 493 -0.64 -33.44 10.17
C PHE A 493 -0.88 -32.48 11.33
N GLY A 494 0.01 -31.51 11.48
CA GLY A 494 -0.20 -30.33 12.32
C GLY A 494 0.09 -29.04 11.56
N ILE A 495 -0.48 -27.94 12.05
CA ILE A 495 -0.33 -26.62 11.45
C ILE A 495 0.18 -25.61 12.48
N CYS A 496 1.23 -24.89 12.10
CA CYS A 496 1.81 -23.80 12.87
C CYS A 496 1.46 -22.46 12.22
N LEU A 497 0.84 -21.58 13.01
CA LEU A 497 0.56 -20.19 12.67
C LEU A 497 1.25 -19.31 13.70
N LYS A 498 2.28 -18.56 13.28
CA LYS A 498 3.02 -17.67 14.17
C LYS A 498 2.19 -16.43 14.55
N PRO A 499 2.34 -15.87 15.77
CA PRO A 499 1.77 -14.57 16.10
C PRO A 499 2.31 -13.46 15.17
N ILE A 500 1.43 -12.52 14.78
CA ILE A 500 1.80 -11.39 13.89
C ILE A 500 2.00 -10.08 14.65
N SER A 501 1.53 -10.04 15.90
CA SER A 501 1.66 -8.91 16.81
C SER A 501 1.60 -9.44 18.24
N ASP A 502 1.77 -8.54 19.22
CA ASP A 502 1.77 -8.90 20.64
C ASP A 502 0.33 -9.04 21.20
N ASN A 503 -0.67 -8.91 20.34
CA ASN A 503 -2.08 -9.08 20.67
C ASN A 503 -2.47 -10.56 20.72
N THR A 504 -2.30 -11.18 21.89
CA THR A 504 -2.58 -12.60 22.13
C THR A 504 -4.06 -12.95 21.91
N LYS A 505 -4.99 -12.13 22.39
CA LYS A 505 -6.44 -12.33 22.21
C LYS A 505 -6.83 -12.38 20.73
N TRP A 506 -6.26 -11.49 19.90
CA TRP A 506 -6.47 -11.54 18.46
C TRP A 506 -5.89 -12.82 17.85
N HIS A 507 -4.69 -13.22 18.28
CA HIS A 507 -4.06 -14.45 17.80
C HIS A 507 -4.89 -15.70 18.12
N GLU A 508 -5.49 -15.80 19.31
CA GLU A 508 -6.41 -16.89 19.68
C GLU A 508 -7.63 -16.96 18.75
N VAL A 509 -8.23 -15.81 18.42
CA VAL A 509 -9.34 -15.75 17.45
C VAL A 509 -8.86 -16.22 16.08
N ARG A 510 -7.69 -15.78 15.61
CA ARG A 510 -7.11 -16.25 14.34
C ARG A 510 -6.92 -17.76 14.33
N GLN A 511 -6.34 -18.35 15.38
CA GLN A 511 -6.12 -19.79 15.48
C GLN A 511 -7.45 -20.56 15.44
N LYS A 512 -8.45 -20.12 16.21
CA LYS A 512 -9.79 -20.73 16.23
C LYS A 512 -10.45 -20.69 14.87
N GLN A 513 -10.44 -19.54 14.20
CA GLN A 513 -11.06 -19.38 12.88
C GLN A 513 -10.31 -20.19 11.82
N PHE A 514 -8.98 -20.23 11.90
CA PHE A 514 -8.15 -21.00 10.97
C PHE A 514 -8.42 -22.49 11.11
N LYS A 515 -8.44 -23.00 12.35
CA LYS A 515 -8.79 -24.38 12.67
C LYS A 515 -10.15 -24.78 12.08
N ASN A 516 -11.17 -23.94 12.30
CA ASN A 516 -12.52 -24.19 11.79
C ASN A 516 -12.53 -24.25 10.25
N ALA A 517 -11.83 -23.31 9.59
CA ALA A 517 -11.78 -23.25 8.14
C ALA A 517 -11.02 -24.44 7.52
N LEU A 518 -9.88 -24.81 8.10
CA LEU A 518 -9.09 -25.97 7.68
C LEU A 518 -9.84 -27.28 7.89
N THR A 519 -10.55 -27.43 9.02
CA THR A 519 -11.40 -28.61 9.28
C THR A 519 -12.52 -28.72 8.23
N ALA A 520 -13.17 -27.60 7.90
CA ALA A 520 -14.20 -27.57 6.87
C ALA A 520 -13.63 -27.90 5.48
N LEU A 521 -12.43 -27.39 5.16
CA LEU A 521 -11.73 -27.68 3.92
C LEU A 521 -11.38 -29.17 3.81
N HIS A 522 -10.75 -29.74 4.83
CA HIS A 522 -10.36 -31.15 4.88
C HIS A 522 -11.58 -32.08 4.77
N LYS A 523 -12.65 -31.79 5.53
CA LYS A 523 -13.92 -32.54 5.44
C LYS A 523 -14.52 -32.47 4.04
N HIS A 524 -14.45 -31.32 3.35
CA HIS A 524 -14.92 -31.21 1.98
C HIS A 524 -14.12 -32.15 1.07
N PHE A 525 -12.79 -32.18 1.16
CA PHE A 525 -11.94 -32.99 0.28
C PHE A 525 -12.05 -34.50 0.51
N GLN A 526 -12.26 -34.96 1.74
CA GLN A 526 -12.47 -36.39 2.06
C GLN A 526 -13.79 -37.00 1.56
N GLN A 527 -14.73 -36.19 1.06
CA GLN A 527 -15.97 -36.71 0.48
C GLN A 527 -15.72 -37.33 -0.90
N ASN A 528 -15.89 -38.65 -1.01
CA ASN A 528 -15.60 -39.46 -2.21
C ASN A 528 -16.68 -39.39 -3.31
N ASN A 529 -17.72 -38.57 -3.16
CA ASN A 529 -18.89 -38.58 -4.05
C ASN A 529 -18.82 -37.53 -5.18
N LYS A 530 -17.61 -37.16 -5.64
CA LYS A 530 -17.42 -36.03 -6.58
C LYS A 530 -17.14 -36.52 -7.99
N THR A 531 -17.69 -35.84 -8.99
CA THR A 531 -17.34 -36.07 -10.38
C THR A 531 -15.94 -35.54 -10.70
N ALA A 532 -15.29 -36.05 -11.75
CA ALA A 532 -13.97 -35.56 -12.19
C ALA A 532 -13.95 -34.04 -12.42
N LYS A 533 -14.99 -33.48 -13.05
CA LYS A 533 -15.16 -32.02 -13.26
C LYS A 533 -15.23 -31.25 -11.94
N GLN A 534 -15.97 -31.76 -10.95
CA GLN A 534 -16.02 -31.17 -9.62
C GLN A 534 -14.68 -31.26 -8.89
N GLN A 535 -13.94 -32.36 -9.06
CA GLN A 535 -12.62 -32.52 -8.45
C GLN A 535 -11.62 -31.52 -9.02
N GLN A 536 -11.55 -31.37 -10.34
CA GLN A 536 -10.73 -30.36 -11.03
C GLN A 536 -11.10 -28.93 -10.62
N THR A 537 -12.40 -28.64 -10.51
CA THR A 537 -12.91 -27.32 -10.08
C THR A 537 -12.52 -27.03 -8.63
N ASN A 538 -12.61 -28.03 -7.75
CA ASN A 538 -12.22 -27.92 -6.35
C ASN A 538 -10.71 -27.71 -6.19
N GLN A 539 -9.89 -28.46 -6.94
CA GLN A 539 -8.43 -28.28 -6.96
C GLN A 539 -8.05 -26.87 -7.46
N SER A 540 -8.68 -26.40 -8.54
CA SER A 540 -8.46 -25.05 -9.06
C SER A 540 -8.82 -23.96 -8.03
N ALA A 541 -9.81 -24.21 -7.17
CA ALA A 541 -10.15 -23.28 -6.10
C ALA A 541 -9.07 -23.19 -5.01
N LEU A 542 -8.21 -24.21 -4.84
CA LEU A 542 -7.12 -24.17 -3.87
C LEU A 542 -6.02 -23.17 -4.27
N GLU A 543 -5.89 -22.81 -5.55
CA GLU A 543 -4.89 -21.84 -6.03
C GLU A 543 -4.99 -20.47 -5.33
N TYR A 544 -6.17 -20.12 -4.79
CA TYR A 544 -6.37 -18.92 -3.98
C TYR A 544 -5.61 -18.93 -2.64
N ILE A 545 -5.17 -20.09 -2.16
CA ILE A 545 -4.51 -20.23 -0.86
C ILE A 545 -3.26 -21.12 -0.91
N ARG A 546 -3.06 -21.85 -2.01
CA ARG A 546 -2.01 -22.86 -2.20
C ARG A 546 -0.64 -22.34 -1.79
N TYR A 547 -0.23 -21.21 -2.37
CA TYR A 547 1.09 -20.59 -2.14
C TYR A 547 1.14 -19.72 -0.88
N LEU A 548 0.27 -19.97 0.10
CA LEU A 548 0.34 -19.41 1.45
C LEU A 548 0.67 -20.47 2.51
N PHE A 549 0.96 -21.71 2.07
CA PHE A 549 1.38 -22.80 2.91
C PHE A 549 2.77 -23.29 2.52
N LYS A 550 3.58 -23.59 3.52
CA LYS A 550 4.98 -24.03 3.40
C LYS A 550 5.25 -25.21 4.32
N ASP A 551 6.32 -25.95 4.05
CA ASP A 551 6.79 -26.97 4.97
C ASP A 551 7.32 -26.35 6.29
N TYR A 552 7.06 -27.01 7.41
CA TYR A 552 7.46 -26.57 8.75
C TYR A 552 8.96 -26.53 9.01
N ALA A 553 9.77 -27.20 8.20
CA ALA A 553 11.23 -27.03 8.21
C ALA A 553 11.63 -25.55 8.05
N PHE A 554 10.80 -24.76 7.37
CA PHE A 554 11.04 -23.33 7.09
C PHE A 554 10.37 -22.37 8.10
N ARG A 555 9.78 -22.87 9.19
CA ARG A 555 9.08 -22.05 10.20
C ARG A 555 9.90 -20.90 10.79
N ASP A 556 11.22 -21.06 10.81
CA ASP A 556 12.18 -20.11 11.34
C ASP A 556 12.42 -18.93 10.39
N GLU A 557 11.82 -18.94 9.19
CA GLU A 557 11.78 -17.76 8.33
C GLU A 557 10.73 -16.74 8.77
N GLU A 558 9.67 -17.15 9.49
CA GLU A 558 8.53 -16.30 9.83
C GLU A 558 8.03 -15.46 8.63
N GLU A 559 7.85 -16.17 7.50
CA GLU A 559 7.67 -15.60 6.18
C GLU A 559 6.31 -14.90 5.97
N PHE A 560 6.36 -13.78 5.25
CA PHE A 560 5.24 -13.04 4.68
C PHE A 560 5.46 -12.84 3.18
N ARG A 561 4.37 -12.73 2.41
CA ARG A 561 4.43 -12.64 0.95
C ARG A 561 3.58 -11.50 0.41
N LEU A 562 4.13 -10.79 -0.56
CA LEU A 562 3.34 -10.14 -1.60
C LEU A 562 3.20 -11.14 -2.74
N LEU A 563 1.96 -11.50 -3.10
CA LEU A 563 1.67 -12.63 -3.99
C LEU A 563 0.75 -12.18 -5.13
N GLN A 564 1.06 -12.60 -6.35
CA GLN A 564 0.24 -12.39 -7.54
C GLN A 564 0.25 -13.65 -8.41
N ILE A 565 -0.93 -14.05 -8.89
CA ILE A 565 -1.08 -15.13 -9.88
C ILE A 565 -1.16 -14.50 -11.27
N GLU A 566 -0.29 -14.91 -12.17
CA GLU A 566 -0.27 -14.45 -13.56
C GLU A 566 -0.10 -15.60 -14.55
N GLU A 567 -0.55 -15.36 -15.78
CA GLU A 567 -0.36 -16.28 -16.89
C GLU A 567 1.05 -16.16 -17.46
N LEU A 568 1.69 -17.32 -17.66
CA LEU A 568 2.99 -17.39 -18.33
C LEU A 568 2.84 -16.93 -19.79
N GLY A 569 3.60 -15.91 -20.19
CA GLY A 569 3.48 -15.27 -21.50
C GLY A 569 2.64 -14.00 -21.53
N SER A 570 2.02 -13.60 -20.40
CA SER A 570 1.38 -12.28 -20.31
C SER A 570 2.39 -11.13 -20.32
N GLU A 571 1.96 -9.93 -20.75
CA GLU A 571 2.82 -8.73 -20.84
C GLU A 571 3.46 -8.31 -19.50
N LYS A 572 2.89 -8.76 -18.37
CA LYS A 572 3.43 -8.48 -17.02
C LYS A 572 4.60 -9.40 -16.64
N VAL A 573 4.67 -10.60 -17.24
CA VAL A 573 5.71 -11.58 -16.93
C VAL A 573 6.92 -11.29 -17.79
N GLN A 574 8.03 -10.95 -17.15
CA GLN A 574 9.29 -10.63 -17.78
C GLN A 574 10.29 -11.78 -17.61
N TYR A 575 11.22 -11.89 -18.56
CA TYR A 575 12.31 -12.85 -18.51
C TYR A 575 13.62 -12.16 -18.13
N CYS A 576 14.35 -12.71 -17.17
CA CYS A 576 15.68 -12.23 -16.81
C CYS A 576 16.75 -13.14 -17.40
N HIS A 577 17.54 -12.61 -18.34
CA HIS A 577 18.69 -13.31 -18.92
C HIS A 577 19.78 -13.64 -17.89
N GLU A 578 19.99 -12.79 -16.87
CA GLU A 578 21.02 -13.01 -15.84
C GLU A 578 20.68 -14.23 -14.94
N THR A 579 19.41 -14.38 -14.56
CA THR A 579 18.96 -15.44 -13.63
C THR A 579 18.27 -16.61 -14.32
N ASN A 580 18.09 -16.55 -15.65
CA ASN A 580 17.33 -17.50 -16.45
C ASN A 580 15.94 -17.82 -15.85
N SER A 581 15.22 -16.79 -15.41
CA SER A 581 13.95 -16.97 -14.70
C SER A 581 12.90 -15.92 -15.08
N ALA A 582 11.64 -16.32 -14.93
CA ALA A 582 10.49 -15.43 -15.09
C ALA A 582 10.19 -14.69 -13.79
N TYR A 583 9.83 -13.41 -13.91
CA TYR A 583 9.44 -12.56 -12.78
C TYR A 583 8.34 -11.57 -13.17
N VAL A 584 7.69 -11.00 -12.16
CA VAL A 584 6.77 -9.87 -12.29
C VAL A 584 7.34 -8.69 -11.50
N GLU A 585 7.24 -7.47 -12.02
CA GLU A 585 7.64 -6.28 -11.27
C GLU A 585 6.62 -5.94 -10.17
N TYR A 586 7.11 -5.72 -8.94
CA TYR A 586 6.31 -5.18 -7.84
C TYR A 586 6.29 -3.65 -7.87
N ALA A 587 7.34 -2.99 -7.37
CA ALA A 587 7.31 -1.54 -7.16
C ALA A 587 8.71 -0.96 -7.01
N ASP A 588 8.84 0.36 -7.20
CA ASP A 588 9.95 1.12 -6.60
C ASP A 588 9.77 1.15 -5.08
N ILE A 589 10.80 0.74 -4.34
CA ILE A 589 10.77 0.61 -2.88
C ILE A 589 11.44 1.77 -2.14
N CYS A 590 11.99 2.76 -2.82
CA CYS A 590 12.76 3.85 -2.21
C CYS A 590 11.94 4.66 -1.18
N ASN A 591 10.65 4.85 -1.43
CA ASN A 591 9.71 5.50 -0.50
C ASN A 591 9.09 4.56 0.54
N LYS A 592 9.38 3.25 0.44
CA LYS A 592 8.79 2.19 1.27
C LYS A 592 9.77 1.65 2.31
N LEU A 593 11.06 1.91 2.12
CA LEU A 593 12.15 1.42 2.96
C LEU A 593 12.47 2.37 4.12
N ASP A 594 12.64 1.82 5.32
CA ASP A 594 13.02 2.59 6.51
C ASP A 594 14.52 2.49 6.83
N GLU A 595 15.13 1.32 6.62
CA GLU A 595 16.54 1.08 6.91
C GLU A 595 17.16 0.03 5.97
N VAL A 596 18.44 0.19 5.68
CA VAL A 596 19.30 -0.88 5.13
C VAL A 596 20.31 -1.28 6.21
N ILE A 597 20.31 -2.57 6.57
CA ILE A 597 21.30 -3.16 7.48
C ILE A 597 22.29 -3.96 6.65
N LEU A 598 23.55 -3.52 6.64
CA LEU A 598 24.64 -4.22 5.95
C LEU A 598 25.12 -5.39 6.81
N GLY A 599 25.28 -6.57 6.22
CA GLY A 599 25.70 -7.77 6.96
C GLY A 599 27.14 -7.67 7.51
N THR A 600 27.46 -8.46 8.55
CA THR A 600 28.76 -8.41 9.24
C THR A 600 29.97 -8.58 8.31
N ASN A 601 29.82 -9.35 7.23
CA ASN A 601 30.87 -9.63 6.25
C ASN A 601 30.69 -8.85 4.93
N TYR A 602 29.91 -7.76 4.90
CA TYR A 602 29.60 -6.97 3.70
C TYR A 602 30.86 -6.58 2.88
N GLU A 603 31.90 -6.05 3.53
CA GLU A 603 33.14 -5.62 2.85
C GLU A 603 34.08 -6.78 2.48
N ARG A 604 33.88 -7.96 3.08
CA ARG A 604 34.75 -9.13 2.92
C ARG A 604 34.39 -10.00 1.72
N ALA A 605 33.27 -9.70 1.06
CA ALA A 605 32.69 -10.58 0.06
C ALA A 605 33.27 -10.45 -1.35
N GLY A 606 34.16 -9.48 -1.58
CA GLY A 606 34.76 -9.23 -2.89
C GLY A 606 35.73 -8.04 -2.96
N GLY A 607 35.94 -7.29 -1.87
CA GLY A 607 36.90 -6.18 -1.79
C GLY A 607 36.48 -4.89 -2.51
N GLU A 608 35.42 -4.92 -3.33
CA GLU A 608 34.88 -3.75 -4.03
C GLU A 608 33.84 -2.99 -3.20
N GLN A 609 33.14 -3.69 -2.31
CA GLN A 609 32.11 -3.10 -1.46
C GLN A 609 32.76 -2.30 -0.32
N LYS A 610 32.42 -1.01 -0.22
CA LYS A 610 32.83 -0.14 0.89
C LYS A 610 31.61 0.44 1.59
N VAL A 611 31.49 0.22 2.89
CA VAL A 611 30.37 0.73 3.70
C VAL A 611 30.28 2.24 3.63
N GLU A 612 31.43 2.94 3.65
CA GLU A 612 31.51 4.39 3.53
C GLU A 612 30.87 4.90 2.22
N ALA A 613 31.24 4.31 1.08
CA ALA A 613 30.75 4.72 -0.23
C ALA A 613 29.23 4.48 -0.36
N PHE A 614 28.75 3.32 0.08
CA PHE A 614 27.32 3.01 0.11
C PHE A 614 26.54 4.06 0.93
N ARG A 615 27.03 4.39 2.14
CA ARG A 615 26.41 5.38 3.02
C ARG A 615 26.39 6.77 2.40
N TYR A 616 27.49 7.20 1.76
CA TYR A 616 27.58 8.50 1.11
C TYR A 616 26.56 8.62 -0.03
N LEU A 617 26.51 7.63 -0.92
CA LEU A 617 25.60 7.63 -2.07
C LEU A 617 24.14 7.57 -1.63
N LEU A 618 23.81 6.72 -0.65
CA LEU A 618 22.45 6.63 -0.15
C LEU A 618 22.01 7.92 0.55
N LYS A 619 22.85 8.52 1.40
CA LYS A 619 22.52 9.79 2.07
C LYS A 619 22.29 10.93 1.07
N LYS A 620 23.03 10.94 -0.05
CA LYS A 620 22.87 11.96 -1.09
C LYS A 620 21.53 11.86 -1.81
N LYS A 621 21.03 10.64 -2.03
CA LYS A 621 19.84 10.36 -2.85
C LYS A 621 18.56 10.13 -2.04
N LEU A 622 18.66 9.37 -0.95
CA LEU A 622 17.55 8.89 -0.12
C LEU A 622 17.88 9.12 1.37
N PRO A 623 18.01 10.39 1.81
CA PRO A 623 18.46 10.74 3.17
C PRO A 623 17.54 10.25 4.29
N HIS A 624 16.28 9.92 3.97
CA HIS A 624 15.31 9.39 4.92
C HIS A 624 15.54 7.91 5.29
N ILE A 625 16.31 7.16 4.48
CA ILE A 625 16.61 5.75 4.72
C ILE A 625 17.82 5.66 5.64
N LYS A 626 17.63 5.02 6.81
CA LYS A 626 18.74 4.79 7.75
C LYS A 626 19.69 3.72 7.18
N VAL A 627 20.99 3.86 7.43
CA VAL A 627 21.96 2.78 7.17
C VAL A 627 22.59 2.37 8.49
N SER A 628 22.62 1.07 8.76
CA SER A 628 23.32 0.47 9.88
C SER A 628 24.14 -0.73 9.43
N HIS A 629 25.04 -1.18 10.30
CA HIS A 629 25.89 -2.35 10.07
C HIS A 629 25.54 -3.38 11.13
N SER A 630 25.38 -4.63 10.71
CA SER A 630 25.12 -5.75 11.61
C SER A 630 26.34 -6.02 12.48
N SER A 631 26.09 -6.36 13.75
CA SER A 631 27.10 -6.79 14.71
C SER A 631 26.88 -8.25 15.14
N LEU A 632 26.16 -9.03 14.34
CA LEU A 632 25.86 -10.41 14.67
C LEU A 632 27.17 -11.23 14.73
N PRO A 633 27.31 -12.12 15.73
CA PRO A 633 28.51 -12.92 15.93
C PRO A 633 28.58 -14.02 14.87
N ILE A 634 29.26 -13.72 13.76
CA ILE A 634 29.55 -14.68 12.69
C ILE A 634 31.04 -14.65 12.42
N ASN A 635 31.63 -15.83 12.21
CA ASN A 635 33.05 -15.91 11.90
C ASN A 635 33.34 -15.08 10.66
N ALA A 636 34.34 -14.22 10.80
CA ALA A 636 34.90 -13.49 9.68
C ALA A 636 35.39 -14.51 8.65
N ALA A 637 34.79 -14.52 7.45
CA ALA A 637 35.45 -15.18 6.33
C ALA A 637 36.81 -14.50 6.13
N LEU A 638 37.89 -15.27 6.09
CA LEU A 638 39.21 -14.73 5.75
C LEU A 638 39.09 -14.04 4.39
N PRO A 639 39.66 -12.82 4.20
CA PRO A 639 39.66 -12.18 2.91
C PRO A 639 40.19 -13.16 1.87
N ALA A 640 39.47 -13.37 0.77
CA ALA A 640 39.99 -14.13 -0.35
C ALA A 640 41.33 -13.48 -0.75
N ARG A 641 42.44 -14.13 -0.42
CA ARG A 641 43.75 -13.73 -0.91
C ARG A 641 43.66 -13.87 -2.42
N LYS A 642 43.65 -12.75 -3.16
CA LYS A 642 43.81 -12.80 -4.61
C LYS A 642 45.14 -13.52 -4.89
N PRO A 643 45.17 -14.54 -5.76
CA PRO A 643 46.43 -15.09 -6.25
C PRO A 643 47.22 -14.02 -7.00
#